data_AF-A0A2V9APP5-F1
#
_entry.id   AF-A0A2V9APP5-F1
#
_cell.length_a   1.000
_cell.length_b   1.000
_cell.length_c   1.000
_cell.angle_alpha   90.00
_cell.angle_beta   90.00
_cell.angle_gamma   90.00
#
_symmetry.space_group_name_H-M   'P 1'
#
loop_
_entity.id
_entity.type
_entity.pdbx_description
1 polymer ?
#
loop_
_entity_poly.entity_id
_entity_poly.type
_entity_poly.pdbx_seq_one_letter_code
_entity_poly.pdbx_strand_id
1 'polypeptide(L)'
;MSKRSAKFKINFGLALLFLIVTRTSLAQVPQVPHVLIVVEENTDYADVCGPNNISMPFLCGLKSLGSFSANYYAPTHPSIGNYVDLGWGVITTNDDGCDPSSCGFPYTGDNIVRELNAAGKTWKGYAESLPSTCYFGGDSGQYAVRHSPIPYISDVQSNCMNGYVAFEDPNLGFAHDLAANTLPKYAFITPNLCDDAHDCTIPGSLIPDQWLQNNVIQSLLNGGHLDPTTGDTVLIVTFDESNADNTNGGGLVYWFMMGKNVKQNYQSTGPGPSPGFYSHESTLRVIAEMLGANFSGLGGAASAPDMTEFFGTSSSNPGASVSPTSLTFGSQTVGTTSAAQTVTLSNTGSAALTITSIVASGDFAATNTCGGSLAAGGNCSISVTFTPTASGTWTGSLSVTDNVTGSPQTVSLRGTGASAGTPGASVSPTSLTFGNQTVGTSSAAQTVTVSNTGSAALTITSIVASGDFAASNTCGGSLAAGGNCSISVTLTPTASGTRTGSLSVTDNATGSPQTVSLTGTGSSTAADFSLSVSPTSGTITAGQSATFTLSVTPSGGFNQTVSLSCGGAPQAGTCAISPGAVTPNGSSASTATISLTTTARGMVVPGQWPRWISPPLGDQMELTKILWLIAALALLATIVVGRRRQVRLTLGLAMLMVVLGAGCTGVVKSTTTSGAGTPVGTYTLTLTGTSGTGSSALAHSVTVNLTVN
;
A
#
# COMPACT_ATOMS: atom_id res chain seq x y z
N MET A 1 -19.15 32.00 -99.76
CA MET A 1 -18.05 31.08 -100.16
C MET A 1 -17.30 30.68 -98.90
N SER A 2 -17.67 29.56 -98.27
CA SER A 2 -17.01 28.25 -98.41
C SER A 2 -15.51 28.27 -98.11
N LYS A 3 -15.13 27.77 -96.92
CA LYS A 3 -13.92 26.95 -96.73
C LYS A 3 -14.21 25.88 -95.68
N ARG A 4 -14.20 24.62 -96.14
CA ARG A 4 -14.23 23.41 -95.31
C ARG A 4 -12.94 23.33 -94.48
N SER A 5 -13.07 23.01 -93.20
CA SER A 5 -12.00 22.40 -92.41
C SER A 5 -12.60 21.32 -91.51
N ALA A 6 -11.89 20.19 -91.46
CA ALA A 6 -12.30 18.94 -90.85
C ALA A 6 -12.47 19.05 -89.33
N LYS A 7 -13.42 18.29 -88.77
CA LYS A 7 -13.39 17.92 -87.35
C LYS A 7 -13.59 16.42 -87.16
N PHE A 8 -12.60 15.89 -86.45
CA PHE A 8 -12.35 14.55 -85.96
C PHE A 8 -13.54 14.04 -85.13
N LYS A 9 -14.02 12.83 -85.40
CA LYS A 9 -14.97 12.11 -84.52
C LYS A 9 -14.15 11.41 -83.44
N ILE A 10 -14.31 11.82 -82.19
CA ILE A 10 -13.88 11.07 -81.01
C ILE A 10 -15.13 10.41 -80.43
N ASN A 11 -15.18 9.07 -80.49
CA ASN A 11 -16.16 8.26 -79.78
C ASN A 11 -15.77 8.21 -78.29
N PHE A 12 -16.48 8.93 -77.43
CA PHE A 12 -16.51 8.65 -76.01
C PHE A 12 -17.72 7.73 -75.73
N GLY A 13 -17.45 6.44 -75.56
CA GLY A 13 -18.41 5.53 -74.95
C GLY A 13 -18.52 5.87 -73.47
N LEU A 14 -19.55 6.62 -73.09
CA LEU A 14 -19.88 6.89 -71.70
C LEU A 14 -20.61 5.65 -71.15
N ALA A 15 -19.89 4.80 -70.44
CA ALA A 15 -20.48 3.76 -69.61
C ALA A 15 -21.29 4.45 -68.50
N LEU A 16 -22.61 4.41 -68.61
CA LEU A 16 -23.53 4.94 -67.62
C LEU A 16 -23.52 4.02 -66.40
N LEU A 17 -22.64 4.31 -65.44
CA LEU A 17 -22.66 3.69 -64.12
C LEU A 17 -23.91 4.21 -63.40
N PHE A 18 -24.99 3.43 -63.37
CA PHE A 18 -26.13 3.68 -62.50
C PHE A 18 -25.65 3.56 -61.05
N LEU A 19 -25.21 4.67 -60.47
CA LEU A 19 -25.07 4.81 -59.04
C LEU A 19 -26.50 4.83 -58.49
N ILE A 20 -26.99 3.69 -58.01
CA ILE A 20 -28.15 3.65 -57.13
C ILE A 20 -27.71 4.37 -55.85
N VAL A 21 -27.89 5.68 -55.82
CA VAL A 21 -27.93 6.42 -54.58
C VAL A 21 -29.19 5.94 -53.88
N THR A 22 -29.04 4.98 -52.98
CA THR A 22 -30.06 4.75 -51.95
C THR A 22 -30.24 6.10 -51.26
N ARG A 23 -31.36 6.79 -51.54
CA ARG A 23 -31.79 7.94 -50.75
C ARG A 23 -31.94 7.40 -49.33
N THR A 24 -30.96 7.65 -48.47
CA THR A 24 -31.20 7.68 -47.04
C THR A 24 -32.27 8.75 -46.84
N SER A 25 -33.52 8.35 -46.57
CA SER A 25 -34.52 9.32 -46.10
C SER A 25 -33.93 9.97 -44.86
N LEU A 26 -33.84 11.31 -44.86
CA LEU A 26 -33.57 12.04 -43.64
C LEU A 26 -34.62 11.58 -42.60
N ALA A 27 -34.17 11.26 -41.38
CA ALA A 27 -35.10 10.96 -40.30
C ALA A 27 -36.04 12.17 -40.14
N GLN A 28 -37.35 11.92 -40.12
CA GLN A 28 -38.39 12.94 -40.02
C GLN A 28 -39.23 12.66 -38.78
N VAL A 29 -39.70 13.71 -38.11
CA VAL A 29 -40.66 13.58 -37.01
C VAL A 29 -41.92 12.91 -37.55
N PRO A 30 -42.34 11.77 -36.98
CA PRO A 30 -43.52 11.06 -37.46
C PRO A 30 -44.79 11.87 -37.17
N GLN A 31 -45.72 11.83 -38.10
CA GLN A 31 -47.06 12.35 -37.88
C GLN A 31 -47.80 11.44 -36.88
N VAL A 32 -48.44 12.03 -35.86
CA VAL A 32 -49.24 11.28 -34.87
C VAL A 32 -50.68 11.80 -34.80
N PRO A 33 -51.67 10.93 -34.52
CA PRO A 33 -53.07 11.34 -34.45
C PRO A 33 -53.38 12.36 -33.36
N HIS A 34 -52.76 12.28 -32.18
CA HIS A 34 -52.99 13.19 -31.06
C HIS A 34 -51.68 13.57 -30.38
N VAL A 35 -51.52 14.85 -30.03
CA VAL A 35 -50.43 15.37 -29.21
C VAL A 35 -51.03 16.11 -28.03
N LEU A 36 -50.75 15.62 -26.82
CA LEU A 36 -51.15 16.21 -25.56
C LEU A 36 -49.90 16.76 -24.88
N ILE A 37 -49.98 17.99 -24.38
CA ILE A 37 -48.95 18.58 -23.52
C ILE A 37 -49.57 18.92 -22.16
N VAL A 38 -48.88 18.52 -21.10
CA VAL A 38 -49.09 19.00 -19.73
C VAL A 38 -47.88 19.84 -19.37
N VAL A 39 -48.13 21.04 -18.84
CA VAL A 39 -47.09 21.92 -18.31
C VAL A 39 -47.36 22.09 -16.82
N GLU A 40 -46.42 21.63 -16.01
CA GLU A 40 -46.37 21.85 -14.56
C GLU A 40 -45.61 23.16 -14.27
N GLU A 41 -45.75 23.69 -13.07
CA GLU A 41 -45.17 24.95 -12.56
C GLU A 41 -43.89 24.76 -11.73
N ASN A 42 -43.21 25.88 -11.47
CA ASN A 42 -41.83 26.01 -11.05
C ASN A 42 -41.32 24.85 -10.17
N THR A 43 -40.52 23.95 -10.73
CA THR A 43 -39.87 22.89 -9.97
C THR A 43 -38.50 22.56 -10.54
N ASP A 44 -37.47 22.57 -9.68
CA ASP A 44 -36.10 22.22 -10.08
C ASP A 44 -36.05 20.79 -10.62
N TYR A 45 -35.37 20.57 -11.76
CA TYR A 45 -35.13 19.23 -12.30
C TYR A 45 -34.58 18.26 -11.24
N ALA A 46 -33.72 18.76 -10.34
CA ALA A 46 -33.12 18.00 -9.25
C ALA A 46 -34.17 17.33 -8.34
N ASP A 47 -35.30 18.00 -8.12
CA ASP A 47 -36.37 17.59 -7.21
C ASP A 47 -37.43 16.74 -7.90
N VAL A 48 -37.70 16.97 -9.19
CA VAL A 48 -38.58 16.11 -10.00
C VAL A 48 -37.93 14.76 -10.24
N CYS A 49 -36.69 14.75 -10.76
CA CYS A 49 -36.13 13.55 -11.39
C CYS A 49 -34.60 13.45 -11.36
N GLY A 50 -33.95 14.39 -10.67
CA GLY A 50 -32.51 14.43 -10.47
C GLY A 50 -32.08 13.78 -9.15
N PRO A 51 -30.96 14.20 -8.54
CA PRO A 51 -30.39 13.52 -7.38
C PRO A 51 -31.28 13.49 -6.14
N ASN A 52 -32.18 14.47 -5.98
CA ASN A 52 -33.07 14.55 -4.84
C ASN A 52 -34.32 13.68 -5.08
N ASN A 53 -34.92 13.76 -6.28
CA ASN A 53 -36.11 12.99 -6.71
C ASN A 53 -37.15 12.82 -5.59
N ILE A 54 -37.66 13.95 -5.09
CA ILE A 54 -38.54 14.02 -3.93
C ILE A 54 -39.98 14.43 -4.28
N SER A 55 -40.22 15.03 -5.45
CA SER A 55 -41.51 15.66 -5.76
C SER A 55 -42.38 14.85 -6.72
N MET A 56 -41.80 14.17 -7.73
CA MET A 56 -42.57 13.43 -8.76
C MET A 56 -41.99 12.05 -9.12
N PRO A 57 -41.91 11.11 -8.16
CA PRO A 57 -41.35 9.77 -8.38
C PRO A 57 -42.09 8.93 -9.43
N PHE A 58 -43.41 9.05 -9.57
CA PHE A 58 -44.18 8.33 -10.60
C PHE A 58 -43.76 8.81 -11.99
N LEU A 59 -43.80 10.12 -12.25
CA LEU A 59 -43.34 10.70 -13.51
C LEU A 59 -41.90 10.25 -13.82
N CYS A 60 -41.03 10.26 -12.81
CA CYS A 60 -39.65 9.81 -12.99
C CYS A 60 -39.50 8.33 -13.36
N GLY A 61 -40.37 7.48 -12.81
CA GLY A 61 -40.43 6.05 -13.13
C GLY A 61 -40.79 5.75 -14.59
N LEU A 62 -41.45 6.69 -15.29
CA LEU A 62 -41.87 6.53 -16.68
C LEU A 62 -40.73 6.67 -17.69
N LYS A 63 -39.51 7.06 -17.27
CA LYS A 63 -38.32 7.14 -18.16
C LYS A 63 -38.08 5.87 -18.98
N SER A 64 -38.40 4.70 -18.41
CA SER A 64 -38.26 3.41 -19.12
C SER A 64 -39.31 3.20 -20.23
N LEU A 65 -40.45 3.89 -20.16
CA LEU A 65 -41.58 3.76 -21.09
C LEU A 65 -41.56 4.79 -22.21
N GLY A 66 -40.72 5.82 -22.11
CA GLY A 66 -40.64 6.91 -23.09
C GLY A 66 -39.22 7.41 -23.32
N SER A 67 -39.14 8.66 -23.76
CA SER A 67 -37.90 9.38 -24.00
C SER A 67 -37.83 10.62 -23.13
N PHE A 68 -36.64 10.96 -22.63
CA PHE A 68 -36.44 12.18 -21.84
C PHE A 68 -35.20 12.96 -22.31
N SER A 69 -35.20 14.27 -22.08
CA SER A 69 -34.02 15.12 -22.33
C SER A 69 -33.31 15.42 -21.02
N ALA A 70 -31.99 15.18 -20.97
CA ALA A 70 -31.17 15.57 -19.82
C ALA A 70 -30.71 17.03 -19.87
N ASN A 71 -30.86 17.68 -21.03
CA ASN A 71 -30.46 19.06 -21.28
C ASN A 71 -31.64 19.81 -21.92
N TYR A 72 -32.64 20.14 -21.11
CA TYR A 72 -33.79 20.93 -21.51
C TYR A 72 -33.96 22.12 -20.55
N TYR A 73 -33.97 23.34 -21.09
CA TYR A 73 -34.00 24.57 -20.31
C TYR A 73 -35.25 25.39 -20.62
N ALA A 74 -35.83 25.95 -19.57
CA ALA A 74 -36.88 26.95 -19.67
C ALA A 74 -36.29 28.27 -20.23
N PRO A 75 -36.95 28.92 -21.20
CA PRO A 75 -36.45 30.15 -21.78
C PRO A 75 -36.36 31.35 -20.83
N THR A 76 -37.21 31.43 -19.81
CA THR A 76 -37.30 32.67 -19.01
C THR A 76 -37.91 32.48 -17.62
N HIS A 77 -37.96 33.59 -16.89
CA HIS A 77 -38.63 33.73 -15.60
C HIS A 77 -39.26 35.13 -15.51
N PRO A 78 -40.52 35.30 -15.04
CA PRO A 78 -41.45 34.32 -14.46
C PRO A 78 -42.39 33.61 -15.45
N SER A 79 -43.26 32.74 -14.90
CA SER A 79 -44.06 31.71 -15.57
C SER A 79 -44.69 32.13 -16.90
N ILE A 80 -45.40 33.27 -16.97
CA ILE A 80 -46.17 33.64 -18.18
C ILE A 80 -45.32 33.63 -19.46
N GLY A 81 -44.05 34.01 -19.36
CA GLY A 81 -43.10 34.05 -20.47
C GLY A 81 -42.89 32.68 -21.12
N ASN A 82 -42.86 31.63 -20.31
CA ASN A 82 -42.67 30.26 -20.75
C ASN A 82 -43.93 29.72 -21.47
N TYR A 83 -45.12 30.02 -20.95
CA TYR A 83 -46.37 29.63 -21.60
C TYR A 83 -46.57 30.31 -22.96
N VAL A 84 -46.31 31.62 -23.06
CA VAL A 84 -46.42 32.32 -24.34
C VAL A 84 -45.42 31.80 -25.38
N ASP A 85 -44.23 31.39 -24.94
CA ASP A 85 -43.23 30.77 -25.80
C ASP A 85 -43.71 29.39 -26.31
N LEU A 86 -44.34 28.58 -25.45
CA LEU A 86 -45.01 27.34 -25.86
C LEU A 86 -46.22 27.56 -26.78
N GLY A 87 -46.79 28.77 -26.82
CA GLY A 87 -47.95 29.11 -27.66
C GLY A 87 -47.59 29.61 -29.07
N TRP A 88 -46.56 30.45 -29.18
CA TRP A 88 -46.17 31.08 -30.46
C TRP A 88 -44.67 31.35 -30.61
N GLY A 89 -43.84 30.82 -29.71
CA GLY A 89 -42.37 30.84 -29.81
C GLY A 89 -41.76 32.23 -29.65
N VAL A 90 -42.49 33.18 -29.04
CA VAL A 90 -41.96 34.52 -28.75
C VAL A 90 -42.41 34.96 -27.37
N ILE A 91 -41.45 35.26 -26.52
CA ILE A 91 -41.70 35.86 -25.21
C ILE A 91 -42.15 37.32 -25.40
N THR A 92 -43.46 37.54 -25.49
CA THR A 92 -44.05 38.87 -25.66
C THR A 92 -44.26 39.61 -24.34
N THR A 93 -44.27 38.88 -23.22
CA THR A 93 -44.36 39.42 -21.87
C THR A 93 -43.70 38.46 -20.89
N ASN A 94 -43.20 39.03 -19.79
CA ASN A 94 -42.73 38.35 -18.57
C ASN A 94 -43.42 38.95 -17.34
N ASP A 95 -44.58 39.58 -17.54
CA ASP A 95 -45.37 40.21 -16.48
C ASP A 95 -46.57 39.31 -16.17
N ASP A 96 -46.49 38.55 -15.07
CA ASP A 96 -47.55 37.66 -14.60
C ASP A 96 -48.85 38.38 -14.23
N GLY A 97 -48.82 39.71 -14.10
CA GLY A 97 -50.01 40.54 -13.91
C GLY A 97 -50.86 40.68 -15.18
N CYS A 98 -50.38 40.21 -16.33
CA CYS A 98 -51.09 40.28 -17.59
C CYS A 98 -52.21 39.24 -17.69
N ASP A 99 -53.37 39.70 -18.16
CA ASP A 99 -54.53 38.86 -18.45
C ASP A 99 -54.81 38.84 -19.97
N PRO A 100 -55.72 37.96 -20.45
CA PRO A 100 -56.03 37.83 -21.87
C PRO A 100 -56.56 39.09 -22.58
N SER A 101 -56.81 40.17 -21.85
CA SER A 101 -57.31 41.47 -22.33
C SER A 101 -56.36 42.64 -22.09
N SER A 102 -55.19 42.41 -21.49
CA SER A 102 -54.19 43.44 -21.17
C SER A 102 -52.83 43.11 -21.79
N CYS A 103 -51.82 43.96 -21.57
CA CYS A 103 -50.44 43.75 -22.03
C CYS A 103 -50.23 43.45 -23.53
N GLY A 104 -51.15 43.89 -24.40
CA GLY A 104 -51.08 43.62 -25.84
C GLY A 104 -51.79 42.34 -26.29
N PHE A 105 -52.57 41.71 -25.40
CA PHE A 105 -53.43 40.57 -25.72
C PHE A 105 -54.84 40.99 -26.18
N PRO A 106 -55.53 40.13 -26.95
CA PRO A 106 -55.08 38.83 -27.43
C PRO A 106 -53.95 38.90 -28.46
N TYR A 107 -53.08 37.89 -28.47
CA TYR A 107 -51.99 37.75 -29.43
C TYR A 107 -52.55 37.45 -30.83
N THR A 108 -52.15 38.27 -31.79
CA THR A 108 -52.67 38.26 -33.18
C THR A 108 -51.64 37.78 -34.21
N GLY A 109 -50.38 37.56 -33.80
CA GLY A 109 -49.35 36.98 -34.65
C GLY A 109 -49.57 35.49 -34.94
N ASP A 110 -48.64 34.89 -35.67
CA ASP A 110 -48.69 33.45 -35.96
C ASP A 110 -48.49 32.66 -34.67
N ASN A 111 -49.38 31.70 -34.44
CA ASN A 111 -49.50 30.97 -33.19
C ASN A 111 -49.95 29.54 -33.47
N ILE A 112 -49.76 28.64 -32.51
CA ILE A 112 -50.02 27.21 -32.72
C ILE A 112 -51.45 26.93 -33.16
N VAL A 113 -52.45 27.63 -32.60
CA VAL A 113 -53.86 27.43 -32.93
C VAL A 113 -54.15 27.84 -34.38
N ARG A 114 -53.59 28.96 -34.83
CA ARG A 114 -53.69 29.39 -36.23
C ARG A 114 -53.10 28.35 -37.19
N GLU A 115 -51.91 27.85 -36.89
CA GLU A 115 -51.22 26.87 -37.74
C GLU A 115 -51.95 25.53 -37.77
N LEU A 116 -52.54 25.11 -36.65
CA LEU A 116 -53.40 23.93 -36.56
C LEU A 116 -54.70 24.11 -37.36
N ASN A 117 -55.36 25.26 -37.23
CA ASN A 117 -56.55 25.58 -38.02
C ASN A 117 -56.24 25.56 -39.53
N ALA A 118 -55.11 26.14 -39.95
CA ALA A 118 -54.66 26.13 -41.34
C ALA A 118 -54.37 24.71 -41.85
N ALA A 119 -53.88 23.81 -40.99
CA ALA A 119 -53.65 22.40 -41.27
C ALA A 119 -54.90 21.51 -41.10
N GLY A 120 -56.07 22.09 -40.78
CA GLY A 120 -57.32 21.35 -40.55
C GLY A 120 -57.27 20.43 -39.33
N LYS A 121 -56.52 20.79 -38.29
CA LYS A 121 -56.36 20.04 -37.05
C LYS A 121 -57.23 20.64 -35.94
N THR A 122 -57.91 19.78 -35.18
CA THR A 122 -58.67 20.21 -34.01
C THR A 122 -57.74 20.47 -32.83
N TRP A 123 -58.07 21.44 -32.00
CA TRP A 123 -57.31 21.80 -30.81
C TRP A 123 -58.24 21.97 -29.62
N LYS A 124 -57.69 21.85 -28.41
CA LYS A 124 -58.41 22.16 -27.17
C LYS A 124 -57.44 22.59 -26.07
N GLY A 125 -57.84 23.58 -25.28
CA GLY A 125 -57.25 23.86 -23.98
C GLY A 125 -58.15 23.30 -22.88
N TYR A 126 -57.62 22.39 -22.08
CA TYR A 126 -58.26 21.90 -20.88
C TYR A 126 -57.59 22.56 -19.69
N ALA A 127 -58.28 23.48 -19.02
CA ALA A 127 -57.78 24.10 -17.81
C ALA A 127 -58.60 23.64 -16.62
N GLU A 128 -57.93 23.11 -15.59
CA GLU A 128 -58.62 22.67 -14.39
C GLU A 128 -59.15 23.86 -13.59
N SER A 129 -60.31 23.70 -12.95
CA SER A 129 -60.99 24.78 -12.21
C SER A 129 -61.38 26.00 -13.06
N LEU A 130 -61.43 25.86 -14.39
CA LEU A 130 -61.83 26.96 -15.27
C LEU A 130 -63.25 27.44 -14.93
N PRO A 131 -63.48 28.73 -14.62
CA PRO A 131 -64.76 29.20 -14.10
C PRO A 131 -65.96 28.97 -15.03
N SER A 132 -65.74 29.04 -16.33
CA SER A 132 -66.73 28.74 -17.36
C SER A 132 -66.02 28.46 -18.69
N THR A 133 -66.67 27.72 -19.59
CA THR A 133 -66.21 27.59 -20.99
C THR A 133 -66.01 28.99 -21.58
N CYS A 134 -64.89 29.20 -22.30
CA CYS A 134 -64.50 30.50 -22.84
C CYS A 134 -64.24 31.60 -21.79
N TYR A 135 -63.76 31.26 -20.59
CA TYR A 135 -63.39 32.28 -19.61
C TYR A 135 -62.05 32.95 -19.96
N PHE A 136 -62.05 34.25 -20.21
CA PHE A 136 -60.85 35.05 -20.55
C PHE A 136 -60.52 36.13 -19.52
N GLY A 137 -61.06 36.00 -18.31
CA GLY A 137 -60.69 36.88 -17.20
C GLY A 137 -59.32 36.50 -16.61
N GLY A 138 -58.88 37.29 -15.63
CA GLY A 138 -57.72 36.97 -14.79
C GLY A 138 -57.96 35.73 -13.90
N ASP A 139 -56.99 35.43 -13.04
CA ASP A 139 -57.04 34.32 -12.09
C ASP A 139 -58.35 34.26 -11.30
N SER A 140 -58.82 33.04 -11.03
CA SER A 140 -60.10 32.81 -10.36
C SER A 140 -60.10 31.51 -9.56
N GLY A 141 -60.20 31.60 -8.24
CA GLY A 141 -60.13 30.42 -7.38
C GLY A 141 -58.77 29.74 -7.51
N GLN A 142 -58.77 28.44 -7.86
CA GLN A 142 -57.55 27.66 -8.13
C GLN A 142 -57.08 27.73 -9.58
N TYR A 143 -57.85 28.38 -10.46
CA TYR A 143 -57.45 28.56 -11.85
C TYR A 143 -56.57 29.80 -11.99
N ALA A 144 -55.35 29.59 -12.50
CA ALA A 144 -54.44 30.66 -12.86
C ALA A 144 -54.37 30.80 -14.38
N VAL A 145 -54.78 31.96 -14.90
CA VAL A 145 -54.85 32.19 -16.35
C VAL A 145 -53.46 32.24 -16.98
N ARG A 146 -52.49 32.75 -16.22
CA ARG A 146 -51.08 32.89 -16.63
C ARG A 146 -50.38 31.55 -16.89
N HIS A 147 -50.92 30.43 -16.37
CA HIS A 147 -50.40 29.06 -16.58
C HIS A 147 -50.95 28.42 -17.87
N SER A 148 -51.43 29.21 -18.83
CA SER A 148 -51.95 28.71 -20.10
C SER A 148 -51.80 29.72 -21.24
N PRO A 149 -51.26 29.34 -22.42
CA PRO A 149 -51.22 30.24 -23.57
C PRO A 149 -52.58 30.36 -24.28
N ILE A 150 -53.43 29.35 -24.15
CA ILE A 150 -54.69 29.22 -24.88
C ILE A 150 -55.60 30.46 -24.75
N PRO A 151 -55.89 30.99 -23.55
CA PRO A 151 -56.80 32.14 -23.43
C PRO A 151 -56.23 33.43 -24.04
N TYR A 152 -54.92 33.54 -24.22
CA TYR A 152 -54.25 34.74 -24.75
C TYR A 152 -54.25 34.80 -26.28
N ILE A 153 -54.67 33.75 -26.99
CA ILE A 153 -54.61 33.69 -28.46
C ILE A 153 -55.90 34.24 -29.09
N SER A 154 -55.77 35.15 -30.06
CA SER A 154 -56.94 35.74 -30.75
C SER A 154 -57.78 34.73 -31.53
N ASP A 155 -57.13 33.76 -32.18
CA ASP A 155 -57.78 32.64 -32.88
C ASP A 155 -58.61 31.76 -31.90
N VAL A 156 -58.24 31.70 -30.61
CA VAL A 156 -59.00 31.04 -29.55
C VAL A 156 -60.17 31.91 -29.11
N GLN A 157 -59.92 33.17 -28.75
CA GLN A 157 -60.98 34.08 -28.27
C GLN A 157 -62.12 34.26 -29.28
N SER A 158 -61.81 34.17 -30.58
CA SER A 158 -62.81 34.23 -31.65
C SER A 158 -63.58 32.93 -31.89
N ASN A 159 -63.06 31.77 -31.46
CA ASN A 159 -63.69 30.46 -31.68
C ASN A 159 -63.41 29.47 -30.52
N CYS A 160 -63.79 29.86 -29.31
CA CYS A 160 -63.49 29.09 -28.10
C CYS A 160 -64.56 28.04 -27.75
N MET A 161 -65.71 28.06 -28.41
CA MET A 161 -66.83 27.17 -28.09
C MET A 161 -66.42 25.73 -28.39
N ASN A 162 -66.33 24.91 -27.33
CA ASN A 162 -65.74 23.56 -27.31
C ASN A 162 -64.21 23.48 -27.42
N GLY A 163 -63.51 24.62 -27.57
CA GLY A 163 -62.06 24.72 -27.69
C GLY A 163 -61.34 25.14 -26.40
N TYR A 164 -61.99 25.91 -25.51
CA TYR A 164 -61.42 26.26 -24.20
C TYR A 164 -62.41 25.97 -23.07
N VAL A 165 -62.14 24.91 -22.30
CA VAL A 165 -63.11 24.30 -21.40
C VAL A 165 -62.45 23.87 -20.09
N ALA A 166 -63.27 23.65 -19.05
CA ALA A 166 -62.79 23.07 -17.80
C ALA A 166 -62.31 21.63 -18.05
N PHE A 167 -61.17 21.25 -17.46
CA PHE A 167 -60.63 19.89 -17.55
C PHE A 167 -61.65 18.84 -17.07
N GLU A 168 -62.36 19.17 -16.00
CA GLU A 168 -63.37 18.38 -15.31
C GLU A 168 -64.80 18.52 -15.88
N ASP A 169 -64.99 19.25 -16.99
CA ASP A 169 -66.33 19.42 -17.57
C ASP A 169 -66.94 18.05 -17.96
N PRO A 170 -68.17 17.71 -17.52
CA PRO A 170 -68.74 16.38 -17.73
C PRO A 170 -69.14 16.10 -19.20
N ASN A 171 -69.27 17.12 -20.04
CA ASN A 171 -69.71 17.02 -21.43
C ASN A 171 -68.64 17.42 -22.45
N LEU A 172 -67.62 18.16 -22.01
CA LEU A 172 -66.57 18.70 -22.86
C LEU A 172 -65.17 18.50 -22.28
N GLY A 173 -65.02 17.98 -21.07
CA GLY A 173 -63.72 17.85 -20.40
C GLY A 173 -62.86 16.72 -20.95
N PHE A 174 -61.64 16.59 -20.41
CA PHE A 174 -60.66 15.63 -20.90
C PHE A 174 -61.14 14.18 -20.77
N ALA A 175 -61.69 13.82 -19.61
CA ALA A 175 -62.20 12.48 -19.36
C ALA A 175 -63.39 12.12 -20.27
N HIS A 176 -64.25 13.10 -20.59
CA HIS A 176 -65.35 12.94 -21.54
C HIS A 176 -64.82 12.63 -22.95
N ASP A 177 -63.90 13.46 -23.45
CA ASP A 177 -63.37 13.30 -24.81
C ASP A 177 -62.53 12.03 -24.97
N LEU A 178 -61.82 11.63 -23.92
CA LEU A 178 -61.11 10.34 -23.87
C LEU A 178 -62.10 9.18 -23.94
N ALA A 179 -63.15 9.18 -23.10
CA ALA A 179 -64.15 8.11 -23.08
C ALA A 179 -64.99 8.02 -24.36
N ALA A 180 -65.25 9.16 -25.01
CA ALA A 180 -65.97 9.26 -26.28
C ALA A 180 -65.08 8.96 -27.51
N ASN A 181 -63.77 8.78 -27.32
CA ASN A 181 -62.77 8.63 -28.39
C ASN A 181 -62.79 9.83 -29.37
N THR A 182 -62.94 11.04 -28.83
CA THR A 182 -63.03 12.32 -29.54
C THR A 182 -61.95 13.30 -29.13
N LEU A 183 -60.82 12.82 -28.60
CA LEU A 183 -59.67 13.67 -28.26
C LEU A 183 -59.30 14.60 -29.44
N PRO A 184 -58.95 15.87 -29.18
CA PRO A 184 -58.50 16.79 -30.20
C PRO A 184 -57.15 16.35 -30.76
N LYS A 185 -56.77 16.85 -31.95
CA LYS A 185 -55.43 16.60 -32.50
C LYS A 185 -54.35 17.21 -31.63
N TYR A 186 -54.60 18.39 -31.07
CA TYR A 186 -53.75 19.06 -30.09
C TYR A 186 -54.52 19.32 -28.80
N ALA A 187 -53.91 19.02 -27.66
CA ALA A 187 -54.45 19.41 -26.37
C ALA A 187 -53.36 20.06 -25.50
N PHE A 188 -53.67 21.24 -24.96
CA PHE A 188 -52.89 21.85 -23.89
C PHE A 188 -53.65 21.66 -22.57
N ILE A 189 -53.05 20.97 -21.62
CA ILE A 189 -53.64 20.65 -20.33
C ILE A 189 -52.93 21.49 -19.26
N THR A 190 -53.69 22.32 -18.56
CA THR A 190 -53.21 23.19 -17.48
C THR A 190 -53.80 22.69 -16.16
N PRO A 191 -52.96 22.13 -15.24
CA PRO A 191 -53.36 21.82 -13.88
C PRO A 191 -53.76 23.08 -13.10
N ASN A 192 -54.54 22.93 -12.03
CA ASN A 192 -54.83 24.05 -11.13
C ASN A 192 -53.66 24.29 -10.14
N LEU A 193 -53.68 25.41 -9.42
CA LEU A 193 -52.63 25.81 -8.46
C LEU A 193 -52.23 24.73 -7.42
N CYS A 194 -53.12 23.79 -7.09
CA CYS A 194 -52.75 22.70 -6.18
C CYS A 194 -52.09 21.50 -6.83
N ASP A 195 -52.30 21.32 -8.12
CA ASP A 195 -51.89 20.13 -8.88
C ASP A 195 -50.75 20.43 -9.86
N ASP A 196 -50.29 21.69 -9.91
CA ASP A 196 -49.26 22.21 -10.82
C ASP A 196 -47.81 22.05 -10.32
N ALA A 197 -47.59 21.36 -9.21
CA ALA A 197 -46.27 21.17 -8.60
C ALA A 197 -45.61 22.41 -7.96
N HIS A 198 -46.32 23.53 -7.82
CA HIS A 198 -45.79 24.75 -7.21
C HIS A 198 -46.58 25.24 -5.99
N ASP A 199 -47.87 25.60 -6.10
CA ASP A 199 -48.50 26.43 -5.05
C ASP A 199 -49.01 25.64 -3.83
N CYS A 200 -49.59 24.44 -4.02
CA CYS A 200 -49.95 23.55 -2.89
C CYS A 200 -48.84 22.53 -2.57
N THR A 201 -47.67 22.69 -3.16
CA THR A 201 -46.55 21.75 -3.09
C THR A 201 -45.50 22.22 -2.08
N ILE A 202 -45.60 21.73 -0.85
CA ILE A 202 -44.45 21.74 0.06
C ILE A 202 -43.38 20.74 -0.46
N PRO A 203 -42.07 20.95 -0.22
CA PRO A 203 -41.05 19.97 -0.57
C PRO A 203 -41.40 18.57 -0.06
N GLY A 204 -41.60 17.61 -0.98
CA GLY A 204 -42.01 16.24 -0.68
C GLY A 204 -43.52 15.94 -0.78
N SER A 205 -44.35 16.89 -1.23
CA SER A 205 -45.76 16.64 -1.57
C SER A 205 -45.87 15.84 -2.88
N LEU A 206 -46.64 14.75 -2.86
CA LEU A 206 -46.90 13.90 -4.03
C LEU A 206 -48.19 14.29 -4.78
N ILE A 207 -48.86 15.37 -4.37
CA ILE A 207 -50.14 15.81 -4.95
C ILE A 207 -50.05 15.97 -6.48
N PRO A 208 -49.14 16.78 -7.04
CA PRO A 208 -49.03 16.95 -8.50
C PRO A 208 -48.75 15.63 -9.22
N ASP A 209 -47.84 14.82 -8.68
CA ASP A 209 -47.46 13.52 -9.26
C ASP A 209 -48.64 12.54 -9.27
N GLN A 210 -49.45 12.53 -8.20
CA GLN A 210 -50.66 11.73 -8.10
C GLN A 210 -51.78 12.25 -9.00
N TRP A 211 -51.94 13.56 -9.13
CA TRP A 211 -52.91 14.15 -10.04
C TRP A 211 -52.58 13.79 -11.49
N LEU A 212 -51.32 14.01 -11.89
CA LEU A 212 -50.83 13.69 -13.23
C LEU A 212 -50.98 12.19 -13.52
N GLN A 213 -50.61 11.34 -12.56
CA GLN A 213 -50.80 9.89 -12.64
C GLN A 213 -52.28 9.52 -12.85
N ASN A 214 -53.15 9.95 -11.95
CA ASN A 214 -54.51 9.42 -11.86
C ASN A 214 -55.45 10.01 -12.92
N ASN A 215 -55.28 11.28 -13.26
CA ASN A 215 -56.22 12.01 -14.10
C ASN A 215 -55.82 12.00 -15.58
N VAL A 216 -54.52 12.02 -15.89
CA VAL A 216 -54.02 12.12 -17.26
C VAL A 216 -53.38 10.81 -17.72
N ILE A 217 -52.26 10.41 -17.10
CA ILE A 217 -51.38 9.37 -17.66
C ILE A 217 -52.01 7.99 -17.56
N GLN A 218 -52.53 7.61 -16.40
CA GLN A 218 -53.11 6.28 -16.20
C GLN A 218 -54.38 6.09 -17.05
N SER A 219 -55.19 7.14 -17.23
CA SER A 219 -56.37 7.13 -18.10
C SER A 219 -55.99 6.82 -19.55
N LEU A 220 -54.94 7.47 -20.07
CA LEU A 220 -54.43 7.23 -21.43
C LEU A 220 -53.78 5.85 -21.58
N LEU A 221 -53.02 5.40 -20.58
CA LEU A 221 -52.43 4.06 -20.56
C LEU A 221 -53.48 2.95 -20.56
N ASN A 222 -54.52 3.10 -19.73
CA ASN A 222 -55.63 2.14 -19.65
C ASN A 222 -56.40 2.03 -20.97
N GLY A 223 -56.51 3.13 -21.72
CA GLY A 223 -57.10 3.15 -23.06
C GLY A 223 -56.18 2.67 -24.18
N GLY A 224 -54.90 2.40 -23.90
CA GLY A 224 -53.91 1.99 -24.91
C GLY A 224 -53.43 3.12 -25.83
N HIS A 225 -53.81 4.36 -25.56
CA HIS A 225 -53.48 5.53 -26.39
C HIS A 225 -51.98 5.82 -26.45
N LEU A 226 -51.25 5.49 -25.37
CA LEU A 226 -49.80 5.70 -25.23
C LEU A 226 -48.96 4.45 -25.57
N ASP A 227 -49.53 3.42 -26.19
CA ASP A 227 -48.71 2.32 -26.70
C ASP A 227 -47.79 2.83 -27.83
N PRO A 228 -46.47 2.56 -27.78
CA PRO A 228 -45.51 3.11 -28.74
C PRO A 228 -45.71 2.60 -30.16
N THR A 229 -46.38 1.46 -30.35
CA THR A 229 -46.60 0.82 -31.64
C THR A 229 -48.04 1.01 -32.12
N THR A 230 -49.00 0.65 -31.27
CA THR A 230 -50.42 0.59 -31.61
C THR A 230 -51.22 1.78 -31.13
N GLY A 231 -50.67 2.60 -30.22
CA GLY A 231 -51.32 3.79 -29.71
C GLY A 231 -51.52 4.86 -30.79
N ASP A 232 -52.18 5.93 -30.42
CA ASP A 232 -52.57 7.04 -31.30
C ASP A 232 -52.12 8.42 -30.75
N THR A 233 -51.56 8.43 -29.55
CA THR A 233 -51.27 9.65 -28.81
C THR A 233 -49.79 9.74 -28.46
N VAL A 234 -49.26 10.95 -28.53
CA VAL A 234 -48.01 11.33 -27.87
C VAL A 234 -48.36 12.27 -26.72
N LEU A 235 -47.86 11.95 -25.52
CA LEU A 235 -47.94 12.82 -24.36
C LEU A 235 -46.57 13.44 -24.11
N ILE A 236 -46.55 14.76 -23.91
CA ILE A 236 -45.40 15.53 -23.45
C ILE A 236 -45.71 16.07 -22.05
N VAL A 237 -44.76 15.93 -21.14
CA VAL A 237 -44.81 16.57 -19.81
C VAL A 237 -43.55 17.41 -19.65
N THR A 238 -43.72 18.68 -19.33
CA THR A 238 -42.63 19.62 -19.07
C THR A 238 -43.01 20.53 -17.91
N PHE A 239 -42.05 21.32 -17.43
CA PHE A 239 -42.28 22.41 -16.50
C PHE A 239 -41.99 23.73 -17.19
N ASP A 240 -42.60 24.80 -16.70
CA ASP A 240 -42.44 26.14 -17.22
C ASP A 240 -41.06 26.73 -16.86
N GLU A 241 -40.60 26.61 -15.61
CA GLU A 241 -39.31 27.10 -15.12
C GLU A 241 -38.83 26.37 -13.85
N SER A 242 -37.62 26.70 -13.41
CA SER A 242 -37.01 26.17 -12.19
C SER A 242 -37.27 27.10 -11.00
N ASN A 243 -37.30 26.57 -9.78
CA ASN A 243 -37.45 27.37 -8.56
C ASN A 243 -36.20 28.20 -8.23
N ALA A 244 -35.02 27.61 -8.39
CA ALA A 244 -33.77 28.22 -7.95
C ALA A 244 -32.72 28.38 -9.07
N ASP A 245 -32.87 27.65 -10.17
CA ASP A 245 -31.96 27.72 -11.31
C ASP A 245 -32.46 28.73 -12.35
N ASN A 246 -31.62 29.71 -12.71
CA ASN A 246 -31.91 30.65 -13.81
C ASN A 246 -30.92 30.47 -14.99
N THR A 247 -30.24 29.32 -15.04
CA THR A 247 -29.32 28.99 -16.13
C THR A 247 -30.08 29.00 -17.46
N ASN A 248 -29.51 29.65 -18.47
CA ASN A 248 -30.12 29.82 -19.80
C ASN A 248 -31.49 30.52 -19.82
N GLY A 249 -31.89 31.22 -18.75
CA GLY A 249 -33.17 31.92 -18.67
C GLY A 249 -33.96 31.51 -17.44
N GLY A 250 -34.75 30.44 -17.57
CA GLY A 250 -35.59 29.86 -16.52
C GLY A 250 -35.04 28.59 -15.87
N GLY A 251 -33.80 28.19 -16.17
CA GLY A 251 -33.16 27.03 -15.54
C GLY A 251 -33.44 25.68 -16.21
N LEU A 252 -32.77 24.65 -15.70
CA LEU A 252 -32.93 23.27 -16.14
C LEU A 252 -34.22 22.69 -15.58
N VAL A 253 -35.15 22.34 -16.47
CA VAL A 253 -36.45 21.76 -16.12
C VAL A 253 -36.60 20.34 -16.66
N TYR A 254 -37.51 19.58 -16.06
CA TYR A 254 -37.80 18.24 -16.55
C TYR A 254 -38.58 18.29 -17.87
N TRP A 255 -38.21 17.41 -18.81
CA TRP A 255 -38.93 17.21 -20.06
C TRP A 255 -38.97 15.74 -20.44
N PHE A 256 -40.17 15.24 -20.73
CA PHE A 256 -40.43 13.84 -21.04
C PHE A 256 -41.50 13.71 -22.11
N MET A 257 -41.36 12.67 -22.93
CA MET A 257 -42.37 12.28 -23.91
C MET A 257 -42.56 10.76 -23.96
N MET A 258 -43.79 10.32 -24.22
CA MET A 258 -44.10 8.91 -24.47
C MET A 258 -45.29 8.76 -25.42
N GLY A 259 -45.47 7.56 -25.96
CA GLY A 259 -46.58 7.25 -26.84
C GLY A 259 -46.14 6.88 -28.24
N LYS A 260 -47.04 7.06 -29.22
CA LYS A 260 -46.89 6.53 -30.58
C LYS A 260 -45.57 6.97 -31.23
N ASN A 261 -44.78 6.01 -31.70
CA ASN A 261 -43.49 6.18 -32.38
C ASN A 261 -42.36 6.83 -31.55
N VAL A 262 -42.60 7.08 -30.25
CA VAL A 262 -41.59 7.59 -29.32
C VAL A 262 -40.66 6.46 -28.91
N LYS A 263 -39.35 6.71 -28.87
CA LYS A 263 -38.40 5.72 -28.37
C LYS A 263 -38.67 5.44 -26.90
N GLN A 264 -38.46 4.19 -26.50
CA GLN A 264 -38.55 3.76 -25.11
C GLN A 264 -37.15 3.68 -24.50
N ASN A 265 -37.05 3.99 -23.21
CA ASN A 265 -35.79 3.97 -22.46
C ASN A 265 -34.69 4.77 -23.19
N TYR A 266 -35.05 5.93 -23.73
CA TYR A 266 -34.14 6.79 -24.47
C TYR A 266 -33.88 8.07 -23.69
N GLN A 267 -32.60 8.46 -23.63
CA GLN A 267 -32.16 9.70 -23.02
C GLN A 267 -31.37 10.49 -24.03
N SER A 268 -31.87 11.69 -24.37
CA SER A 268 -31.08 12.66 -25.11
C SER A 268 -30.12 13.39 -24.18
N THR A 269 -28.89 13.62 -24.65
CA THR A 269 -27.91 14.51 -24.01
C THR A 269 -27.99 15.93 -24.57
N GLY A 270 -29.09 16.30 -25.23
CA GLY A 270 -29.23 17.55 -25.97
C GLY A 270 -28.75 17.46 -27.42
N PRO A 271 -29.12 18.44 -28.26
CA PRO A 271 -28.75 18.48 -29.66
C PRO A 271 -27.23 18.69 -29.85
N GLY A 272 -26.77 18.47 -31.09
CA GLY A 272 -25.40 18.82 -31.53
C GLY A 272 -25.05 20.31 -31.32
N PRO A 273 -23.85 20.78 -31.75
CA PRO A 273 -23.26 22.01 -31.21
C PRO A 273 -24.12 23.27 -31.39
N SER A 274 -24.17 24.06 -30.31
CA SER A 274 -24.88 25.33 -30.06
C SER A 274 -26.36 25.37 -30.46
N PRO A 275 -27.29 25.56 -29.50
CA PRO A 275 -27.06 25.92 -28.10
C PRO A 275 -26.66 24.72 -27.20
N GLY A 276 -26.72 23.48 -27.71
CA GLY A 276 -26.39 22.28 -26.94
C GLY A 276 -27.47 21.85 -25.94
N PHE A 277 -28.65 22.45 -26.02
CA PHE A 277 -29.83 22.09 -25.23
C PHE A 277 -31.12 22.28 -26.03
N TYR A 278 -32.21 21.68 -25.53
CA TYR A 278 -33.58 21.91 -25.99
C TYR A 278 -34.30 22.92 -25.09
N SER A 279 -35.37 23.51 -25.59
CA SER A 279 -36.15 24.54 -24.90
C SER A 279 -37.64 24.46 -25.29
N HIS A 280 -38.47 25.35 -24.76
CA HIS A 280 -39.89 25.43 -25.09
C HIS A 280 -40.16 25.65 -26.57
N GLU A 281 -39.32 26.42 -27.25
CA GLU A 281 -39.38 26.57 -28.71
C GLU A 281 -39.14 25.24 -29.44
N SER A 282 -38.29 24.35 -28.87
CA SER A 282 -38.07 23.01 -29.43
C SER A 282 -39.31 22.13 -29.26
N THR A 283 -39.99 22.24 -28.11
CA THR A 283 -41.26 21.56 -27.84
C THR A 283 -42.37 22.05 -28.78
N LEU A 284 -42.51 23.36 -28.95
CA LEU A 284 -43.48 23.94 -29.88
C LEU A 284 -43.21 23.46 -31.32
N ARG A 285 -41.94 23.43 -31.73
CA ARG A 285 -41.54 22.92 -33.04
C ARG A 285 -41.94 21.46 -33.22
N VAL A 286 -41.57 20.57 -32.29
CA VAL A 286 -41.85 19.13 -32.43
C VAL A 286 -43.35 18.83 -32.39
N ILE A 287 -44.15 19.60 -31.65
CA ILE A 287 -45.62 19.51 -31.65
C ILE A 287 -46.18 19.84 -33.04
N ALA A 288 -45.77 20.98 -33.61
CA ALA A 288 -46.22 21.39 -34.94
C ALA A 288 -45.78 20.37 -36.01
N GLU A 289 -44.55 19.88 -35.93
CA GLU A 289 -44.04 18.83 -36.81
C GLU A 289 -44.85 17.53 -36.68
N MET A 290 -45.13 17.04 -35.47
CA MET A 290 -45.95 15.84 -35.21
C MET A 290 -47.38 15.94 -35.75
N LEU A 291 -47.93 17.16 -35.79
CA LEU A 291 -49.28 17.43 -36.28
C LEU A 291 -49.31 17.87 -37.75
N GLY A 292 -48.14 18.05 -38.37
CA GLY A 292 -48.03 18.48 -39.77
C GLY A 292 -48.54 19.90 -39.98
N ALA A 293 -48.50 20.71 -38.92
CA ALA A 293 -48.73 22.15 -38.98
C ALA A 293 -47.45 22.87 -39.42
N ASN A 294 -47.58 24.07 -39.95
CA ASN A 294 -46.41 24.87 -40.32
C ASN A 294 -45.83 25.51 -39.05
N PHE A 295 -44.52 25.34 -38.82
CA PHE A 295 -43.82 25.93 -37.68
C PHE A 295 -42.94 27.13 -38.08
N SER A 296 -42.82 27.46 -39.37
CA SER A 296 -41.92 28.52 -39.84
C SER A 296 -42.31 29.93 -39.35
N GLY A 297 -43.57 30.13 -38.97
CA GLY A 297 -44.10 31.38 -38.42
C GLY A 297 -44.10 31.46 -36.90
N LEU A 298 -43.82 30.34 -36.20
CA LEU A 298 -43.92 30.22 -34.75
C LEU A 298 -42.66 30.72 -34.02
N GLY A 299 -42.23 31.95 -34.33
CA GLY A 299 -41.13 32.60 -33.62
C GLY A 299 -39.84 31.77 -33.58
N GLY A 300 -39.27 31.63 -32.38
CA GLY A 300 -38.06 30.86 -32.12
C GLY A 300 -38.17 29.38 -32.48
N ALA A 301 -39.38 28.80 -32.50
CA ALA A 301 -39.61 27.41 -32.91
C ALA A 301 -39.21 27.17 -34.37
N ALA A 302 -39.25 28.20 -35.22
CA ALA A 302 -38.79 28.11 -36.61
C ALA A 302 -37.31 27.74 -36.76
N SER A 303 -36.50 28.06 -35.74
CA SER A 303 -35.05 27.82 -35.70
C SER A 303 -34.60 26.91 -34.56
N ALA A 304 -35.52 26.47 -33.69
CA ALA A 304 -35.20 25.65 -32.53
C ALA A 304 -34.59 24.30 -32.95
N PRO A 305 -33.72 23.70 -32.12
CA PRO A 305 -33.14 22.40 -32.40
C PRO A 305 -34.18 21.32 -32.71
N ASP A 306 -33.86 20.50 -33.69
CA ASP A 306 -34.72 19.40 -34.14
C ASP A 306 -34.76 18.26 -33.11
N MET A 307 -35.95 17.70 -32.88
CA MET A 307 -36.19 16.61 -31.91
C MET A 307 -36.50 15.26 -32.60
N THR A 308 -36.07 15.04 -33.84
CA THR A 308 -36.25 13.76 -34.54
C THR A 308 -35.60 12.59 -33.81
N GLU A 309 -34.56 12.84 -33.01
CA GLU A 309 -33.84 11.81 -32.27
C GLU A 309 -34.70 11.07 -31.24
N PHE A 310 -35.82 11.65 -30.81
CA PHE A 310 -36.74 11.03 -29.85
C PHE A 310 -37.68 9.99 -30.49
N PHE A 311 -37.65 9.87 -31.82
CA PHE A 311 -38.54 8.98 -32.58
C PHE A 311 -37.79 7.88 -33.32
N GLY A 312 -38.54 6.85 -33.70
CA GLY A 312 -38.06 5.70 -34.47
C GLY A 312 -38.07 4.41 -33.64
N THR A 313 -37.68 3.29 -34.26
CA THR A 313 -37.58 2.03 -33.52
C THR A 313 -36.49 2.19 -32.46
N SER A 314 -36.85 2.12 -31.19
CA SER A 314 -35.92 1.92 -30.08
C SER A 314 -34.97 0.80 -30.50
N SER A 315 -33.70 1.11 -30.77
CA SER A 315 -32.72 0.05 -30.98
C SER A 315 -32.64 -0.69 -29.66
N SER A 316 -33.17 -1.92 -29.60
CA SER A 316 -32.95 -2.82 -28.49
C SER A 316 -31.44 -3.08 -28.44
N ASN A 317 -30.71 -2.30 -27.66
CA ASN A 317 -29.26 -2.37 -27.63
C ASN A 317 -28.85 -3.08 -26.34
N PRO A 318 -28.07 -4.17 -26.42
CA PRO A 318 -27.40 -4.69 -25.24
C PRO A 318 -26.46 -3.62 -24.67
N GLY A 319 -26.33 -3.57 -23.34
CA GLY A 319 -25.36 -2.75 -22.65
C GLY A 319 -24.45 -3.66 -21.84
N ALA A 320 -23.17 -3.33 -21.74
CA ALA A 320 -22.23 -4.10 -20.93
C ALA A 320 -21.46 -3.16 -20.00
N SER A 321 -21.42 -3.52 -18.72
CA SER A 321 -20.62 -2.85 -17.71
C SER A 321 -19.87 -3.89 -16.90
N VAL A 322 -18.56 -3.71 -16.74
CA VAL A 322 -17.70 -4.55 -15.89
C VAL A 322 -17.22 -3.75 -14.68
N SER A 323 -17.36 -4.30 -13.49
CA SER A 323 -16.90 -3.66 -12.26
C SER A 323 -16.31 -4.66 -11.27
N PRO A 324 -15.12 -4.41 -10.71
CA PRO A 324 -14.23 -3.27 -10.99
C PRO A 324 -13.55 -3.38 -12.37
N THR A 325 -13.07 -2.25 -12.91
CA THR A 325 -12.34 -2.19 -14.20
C THR A 325 -10.85 -2.54 -14.10
N SER A 326 -10.36 -2.79 -12.89
CA SER A 326 -9.03 -3.35 -12.67
C SER A 326 -8.98 -4.28 -11.45
N LEU A 327 -8.12 -5.30 -11.51
CA LEU A 327 -7.81 -6.18 -10.39
C LEU A 327 -6.30 -6.17 -10.12
N THR A 328 -5.93 -6.10 -8.84
CA THR A 328 -4.53 -6.18 -8.39
C THR A 328 -4.36 -7.36 -7.44
N PHE A 329 -3.52 -8.30 -7.83
CA PHE A 329 -3.12 -9.44 -7.02
C PHE A 329 -1.82 -9.11 -6.29
N GLY A 330 -1.77 -9.49 -5.00
CA GLY A 330 -0.59 -9.30 -4.16
C GLY A 330 0.59 -10.16 -4.59
N SER A 331 1.55 -10.33 -3.66
CA SER A 331 2.71 -11.18 -3.88
C SER A 331 2.30 -12.65 -3.86
N GLN A 332 2.46 -13.33 -4.99
CA GLN A 332 2.15 -14.75 -5.16
C GLN A 332 3.42 -15.52 -5.48
N THR A 333 3.70 -16.59 -4.75
CA THR A 333 4.89 -17.41 -5.01
C THR A 333 4.83 -18.04 -6.40
N VAL A 334 5.93 -17.98 -7.15
CA VAL A 334 6.04 -18.60 -8.49
C VAL A 334 5.59 -20.07 -8.45
N GLY A 335 4.73 -20.44 -9.39
CA GLY A 335 4.16 -21.79 -9.50
C GLY A 335 2.96 -22.09 -8.59
N THR A 336 2.47 -21.10 -7.83
CA THR A 336 1.28 -21.26 -6.97
C THR A 336 0.17 -20.29 -7.37
N THR A 337 -1.09 -20.72 -7.21
CA THR A 337 -2.27 -19.93 -7.60
C THR A 337 -2.78 -19.08 -6.44
N SER A 338 -3.13 -17.83 -6.73
CA SER A 338 -3.72 -16.91 -5.75
C SER A 338 -5.14 -17.27 -5.36
N ALA A 339 -5.65 -16.66 -4.29
CA ALA A 339 -7.09 -16.55 -4.08
C ALA A 339 -7.75 -15.83 -5.28
N ALA A 340 -8.98 -16.22 -5.61
CA ALA A 340 -9.74 -15.61 -6.69
C ALA A 340 -10.24 -14.21 -6.29
N GLN A 341 -10.21 -13.27 -7.23
CA GLN A 341 -10.90 -11.98 -7.13
C GLN A 341 -12.03 -11.93 -8.15
N THR A 342 -13.10 -11.18 -7.85
CA THR A 342 -14.33 -11.19 -8.64
C THR A 342 -14.53 -9.88 -9.41
N VAL A 343 -14.93 -10.00 -10.67
CA VAL A 343 -15.50 -8.94 -11.51
C VAL A 343 -16.97 -9.26 -11.73
N THR A 344 -17.84 -8.27 -11.60
CA THR A 344 -19.26 -8.38 -11.97
C THR A 344 -19.45 -7.83 -13.38
N LEU A 345 -20.06 -8.62 -14.26
CA LEU A 345 -20.56 -8.18 -15.56
C LEU A 345 -22.07 -7.95 -15.46
N SER A 346 -22.51 -6.74 -15.81
CA SER A 346 -23.92 -6.33 -15.76
C SER A 346 -24.41 -5.93 -17.14
N ASN A 347 -25.61 -6.38 -17.50
CA ASN A 347 -26.31 -5.90 -18.67
C ASN A 347 -27.10 -4.64 -18.33
N THR A 348 -26.56 -3.48 -18.72
CA THR A 348 -27.15 -2.16 -18.47
C THR A 348 -28.07 -1.69 -19.60
N GLY A 349 -28.19 -2.48 -20.68
CA GLY A 349 -29.02 -2.14 -21.83
C GLY A 349 -30.43 -2.67 -21.72
N SER A 350 -31.22 -2.39 -22.77
CA SER A 350 -32.62 -2.81 -22.89
C SER A 350 -32.81 -4.11 -23.66
N ALA A 351 -31.74 -4.70 -24.21
CA ALA A 351 -31.75 -5.99 -24.89
C ALA A 351 -30.81 -7.02 -24.25
N ALA A 352 -30.98 -8.30 -24.60
CA ALA A 352 -30.13 -9.36 -24.09
C ALA A 352 -28.66 -9.19 -24.54
N LEU A 353 -27.76 -9.12 -23.56
CA LEU A 353 -26.32 -9.16 -23.77
C LEU A 353 -25.95 -10.59 -24.15
N THR A 354 -25.40 -10.79 -25.34
CA THR A 354 -24.91 -12.10 -25.79
C THR A 354 -23.41 -12.16 -25.57
N ILE A 355 -22.95 -13.15 -24.81
CA ILE A 355 -21.55 -13.30 -24.41
C ILE A 355 -20.94 -14.41 -25.25
N THR A 356 -19.95 -14.06 -26.07
CA THR A 356 -19.28 -14.99 -26.98
C THR A 356 -18.09 -15.66 -26.30
N SER A 357 -17.29 -14.91 -25.54
CA SER A 357 -16.14 -15.47 -24.83
C SER A 357 -15.71 -14.60 -23.66
N ILE A 358 -15.23 -15.26 -22.59
CA ILE A 358 -14.57 -14.61 -21.45
C ILE A 358 -13.20 -15.25 -21.31
N VAL A 359 -12.14 -14.48 -21.54
CA VAL A 359 -10.76 -14.97 -21.54
C VAL A 359 -9.84 -14.03 -20.77
N ALA A 360 -8.96 -14.59 -19.93
CA ALA A 360 -7.87 -13.87 -19.31
C ALA A 360 -6.55 -14.14 -20.06
N SER A 361 -5.66 -13.16 -20.13
CA SER A 361 -4.35 -13.27 -20.78
C SER A 361 -3.20 -13.40 -19.78
N GLY A 362 -2.07 -13.95 -20.23
CA GLY A 362 -0.86 -14.10 -19.42
C GLY A 362 -1.00 -15.15 -18.30
N ASP A 363 -0.41 -14.85 -17.15
CA ASP A 363 -0.42 -15.72 -15.96
C ASP A 363 -1.73 -15.65 -15.15
N PHE A 364 -2.80 -15.17 -15.79
CA PHE A 364 -4.14 -15.05 -15.21
C PHE A 364 -5.09 -16.06 -15.84
N ALA A 365 -6.01 -16.60 -15.03
CA ALA A 365 -7.06 -17.51 -15.48
C ALA A 365 -8.42 -17.01 -14.98
N ALA A 366 -9.48 -17.26 -15.75
CA ALA A 366 -10.83 -16.83 -15.43
C ALA A 366 -11.83 -17.99 -15.49
N THR A 367 -12.75 -18.00 -14.53
CA THR A 367 -13.98 -18.82 -14.52
C THR A 367 -15.17 -17.89 -14.31
N ASN A 368 -16.39 -18.30 -14.67
CA ASN A 368 -17.54 -17.40 -14.57
C ASN A 368 -18.88 -18.14 -14.43
N THR A 369 -19.91 -17.38 -14.07
CA THR A 369 -21.31 -17.82 -14.00
C THR A 369 -22.19 -17.21 -15.12
N CYS A 370 -21.57 -16.60 -16.13
CA CYS A 370 -22.23 -15.66 -17.05
C CYS A 370 -23.08 -16.27 -18.15
N GLY A 371 -23.12 -17.60 -18.28
CA GLY A 371 -23.83 -18.26 -19.38
C GLY A 371 -23.41 -17.73 -20.76
N GLY A 372 -24.25 -17.96 -21.78
CA GLY A 372 -24.06 -17.38 -23.12
C GLY A 372 -24.83 -16.06 -23.32
N SER A 373 -25.71 -15.69 -22.38
CA SER A 373 -26.48 -14.45 -22.47
C SER A 373 -26.98 -13.99 -21.10
N LEU A 374 -27.07 -12.68 -20.92
CA LEU A 374 -27.71 -12.02 -19.78
C LEU A 374 -28.92 -11.22 -20.25
N ALA A 375 -30.07 -11.42 -19.61
CA ALA A 375 -31.25 -10.58 -19.82
C ALA A 375 -30.98 -9.12 -19.44
N ALA A 376 -31.80 -8.19 -19.94
CA ALA A 376 -31.73 -6.77 -19.56
C ALA A 376 -31.83 -6.62 -18.02
N GLY A 377 -30.96 -5.81 -17.43
CA GLY A 377 -30.82 -5.66 -15.97
C GLY A 377 -30.17 -6.85 -15.25
N GLY A 378 -29.88 -7.94 -15.94
CA GLY A 378 -29.21 -9.12 -15.38
C GLY A 378 -27.72 -8.89 -15.11
N ASN A 379 -27.13 -9.71 -14.24
CA ASN A 379 -25.70 -9.69 -13.95
C ASN A 379 -25.15 -11.10 -13.69
N CYS A 380 -23.83 -11.23 -13.72
CA CYS A 380 -23.11 -12.44 -13.39
C CYS A 380 -21.71 -12.12 -12.84
N SER A 381 -21.03 -13.16 -12.34
CA SER A 381 -19.72 -13.03 -11.71
C SER A 381 -18.64 -13.74 -12.53
N ILE A 382 -17.48 -13.10 -12.66
CA ILE A 382 -16.27 -13.63 -13.27
C ILE A 382 -15.20 -13.69 -12.19
N SER A 383 -14.73 -14.89 -11.85
CA SER A 383 -13.67 -15.12 -10.86
C SER A 383 -12.32 -15.27 -11.57
N VAL A 384 -11.37 -14.41 -11.24
CA VAL A 384 -10.03 -14.36 -11.82
C VAL A 384 -8.98 -14.78 -10.79
N THR A 385 -8.04 -15.63 -11.18
CA THR A 385 -6.89 -16.08 -10.37
C THR A 385 -5.58 -15.77 -11.06
N PHE A 386 -4.49 -15.63 -10.29
CA PHE A 386 -3.14 -15.35 -10.79
C PHE A 386 -2.16 -16.47 -10.39
N THR A 387 -1.41 -17.01 -11.34
CA THR A 387 -0.39 -18.07 -11.12
C THR A 387 0.92 -17.67 -11.82
N PRO A 388 1.80 -16.90 -11.14
CA PRO A 388 3.02 -16.40 -11.77
C PRO A 388 3.98 -17.53 -12.15
N THR A 389 4.55 -17.44 -13.36
CA THR A 389 5.56 -18.37 -13.87
C THR A 389 7.00 -17.92 -13.61
N ALA A 390 7.21 -16.62 -13.33
CA ALA A 390 8.49 -16.08 -12.86
C ALA A 390 8.31 -14.93 -11.86
N SER A 391 9.38 -14.58 -11.14
CA SER A 391 9.37 -13.46 -10.21
C SER A 391 9.31 -12.13 -10.96
N GLY A 392 8.57 -11.15 -10.43
CA GLY A 392 8.43 -9.82 -11.04
C GLY A 392 6.98 -9.34 -11.09
N THR A 393 6.76 -8.18 -11.70
CA THR A 393 5.39 -7.68 -11.95
C THR A 393 4.88 -8.20 -13.28
N TRP A 394 3.68 -8.75 -13.28
CA TRP A 394 2.99 -9.24 -14.46
C TRP A 394 1.72 -8.44 -14.69
N THR A 395 1.45 -8.15 -15.96
CA THR A 395 0.25 -7.44 -16.40
C THR A 395 -0.49 -8.29 -17.42
N GLY A 396 -1.81 -8.25 -17.39
CA GLY A 396 -2.67 -8.89 -18.38
C GLY A 396 -4.01 -8.17 -18.48
N SER A 397 -4.94 -8.80 -19.16
CA SER A 397 -6.30 -8.31 -19.31
C SER A 397 -7.28 -9.48 -19.23
N LEU A 398 -8.45 -9.21 -18.65
CA LEU A 398 -9.65 -10.02 -18.82
C LEU A 398 -10.46 -9.37 -19.95
N SER A 399 -10.79 -10.14 -20.97
CA SER A 399 -11.54 -9.72 -22.15
C SER A 399 -12.87 -10.45 -22.22
N VAL A 400 -13.96 -9.69 -22.22
CA VAL A 400 -15.33 -10.18 -22.38
C VAL A 400 -15.80 -9.77 -23.78
N THR A 401 -15.90 -10.72 -24.69
CA THR A 401 -16.42 -10.50 -26.05
C THR A 401 -17.92 -10.72 -26.05
N ASP A 402 -18.65 -9.73 -26.52
CA ASP A 402 -20.10 -9.62 -26.50
C ASP A 402 -20.63 -8.88 -27.74
N ASN A 403 -21.95 -8.68 -27.81
CA ASN A 403 -22.62 -8.03 -28.94
C ASN A 403 -22.83 -6.52 -28.76
N VAL A 404 -22.11 -5.86 -27.86
CA VAL A 404 -22.20 -4.41 -27.62
C VAL A 404 -21.19 -3.65 -28.48
N THR A 405 -21.54 -2.46 -28.99
CA THR A 405 -20.57 -1.56 -29.65
C THR A 405 -19.43 -1.21 -28.69
N GLY A 406 -18.19 -1.44 -29.10
CA GLY A 406 -17.00 -1.30 -28.23
C GLY A 406 -16.52 -2.60 -27.60
N SER A 407 -17.13 -3.75 -27.94
CA SER A 407 -16.62 -5.06 -27.57
C SER A 407 -15.20 -5.33 -28.12
N PRO A 408 -14.31 -6.04 -27.38
CA PRO A 408 -14.56 -6.62 -26.06
C PRO A 408 -14.47 -5.62 -24.90
N GLN A 409 -15.23 -5.87 -23.83
CA GLN A 409 -15.05 -5.17 -22.55
C GLN A 409 -13.79 -5.69 -21.88
N THR A 410 -12.93 -4.78 -21.41
CA THR A 410 -11.64 -5.14 -20.83
C THR A 410 -11.50 -4.71 -19.38
N VAL A 411 -10.98 -5.60 -18.53
CA VAL A 411 -10.53 -5.31 -17.16
C VAL A 411 -9.02 -5.47 -17.10
N SER A 412 -8.32 -4.47 -16.56
CA SER A 412 -6.87 -4.50 -16.42
C SER A 412 -6.45 -5.41 -15.26
N LEU A 413 -5.52 -6.34 -15.49
CA LEU A 413 -5.03 -7.27 -14.48
C LEU A 413 -3.57 -6.97 -14.16
N ARG A 414 -3.23 -6.94 -12.87
CA ARG A 414 -1.85 -6.79 -12.40
C ARG A 414 -1.60 -7.75 -11.25
N GLY A 415 -0.43 -8.40 -11.25
CA GLY A 415 0.00 -9.31 -10.20
C GLY A 415 1.50 -9.24 -9.97
N THR A 416 1.97 -9.70 -8.81
CA THR A 416 3.41 -9.77 -8.51
C THR A 416 3.82 -11.20 -8.18
N GLY A 417 4.71 -11.78 -8.99
CA GLY A 417 5.36 -13.05 -8.69
C GLY A 417 6.49 -12.85 -7.68
N ALA A 418 6.39 -13.48 -6.52
CA ALA A 418 7.50 -13.65 -5.60
C ALA A 418 8.29 -14.91 -5.98
N SER A 419 9.62 -14.80 -6.00
CA SER A 419 10.46 -16.00 -6.11
C SER A 419 10.06 -17.01 -5.03
N ALA A 420 9.97 -18.29 -5.38
CA ALA A 420 10.03 -19.33 -4.37
C ALA A 420 11.35 -19.13 -3.60
N GLY A 421 11.27 -18.98 -2.28
CA GLY A 421 12.47 -18.77 -1.47
C GLY A 421 13.44 -19.92 -1.70
N THR A 422 14.73 -19.65 -1.71
CA THR A 422 15.76 -20.69 -1.82
C THR A 422 16.36 -20.95 -0.45
N PRO A 423 16.51 -22.22 -0.03
CA PRO A 423 17.26 -22.55 1.18
C PRO A 423 18.74 -22.23 0.96
N GLY A 424 19.38 -21.65 1.97
CA GLY A 424 20.82 -21.35 1.95
C GLY A 424 21.43 -21.88 3.23
N ALA A 425 22.55 -22.59 3.13
CA ALA A 425 23.22 -23.16 4.29
C ALA A 425 24.63 -22.58 4.43
N SER A 426 25.04 -22.37 5.67
CA SER A 426 26.43 -22.04 6.02
C SER A 426 26.80 -22.73 7.32
N VAL A 427 28.05 -23.18 7.42
CA VAL A 427 28.62 -23.78 8.61
C VAL A 427 29.83 -22.97 9.05
N SER A 428 29.93 -22.65 10.34
CA SER A 428 31.05 -21.89 10.89
C SER A 428 31.41 -22.36 12.30
N PRO A 429 32.69 -22.62 12.60
CA PRO A 429 33.84 -22.60 11.68
C PRO A 429 33.82 -23.77 10.68
N THR A 430 34.58 -23.66 9.57
CA THR A 430 34.71 -24.72 8.54
C THR A 430 35.77 -25.77 8.86
N SER A 431 36.51 -25.61 9.96
CA SER A 431 37.42 -26.63 10.49
C SER A 431 37.47 -26.58 12.02
N LEU A 432 37.59 -27.75 12.66
CA LEU A 432 37.86 -27.88 14.09
C LEU A 432 39.17 -28.63 14.32
N THR A 433 39.97 -28.14 15.26
CA THR A 433 41.24 -28.77 15.68
C THR A 433 41.17 -29.10 17.16
N PHE A 434 41.33 -30.37 17.49
CA PHE A 434 41.39 -30.88 18.86
C PHE A 434 42.85 -31.10 19.24
N GLY A 435 43.22 -30.72 20.47
CA GLY A 435 44.56 -30.98 21.00
C GLY A 435 44.79 -32.46 21.31
N ASN A 436 45.89 -32.75 22.03
CA ASN A 436 46.19 -34.10 22.47
C ASN A 436 45.08 -34.63 23.39
N GLN A 437 44.48 -35.74 22.98
CA GLN A 437 43.46 -36.44 23.74
C GLN A 437 43.95 -37.87 24.04
N THR A 438 43.85 -38.31 25.30
CA THR A 438 44.27 -39.66 25.68
C THR A 438 43.45 -40.71 24.92
N VAL A 439 44.12 -41.74 24.41
CA VAL A 439 43.44 -42.85 23.71
C VAL A 439 42.36 -43.46 24.61
N GLY A 440 41.16 -43.61 24.06
CA GLY A 440 40.00 -44.16 24.76
C GLY A 440 39.20 -43.16 25.62
N THR A 441 39.58 -41.88 25.67
CA THR A 441 38.83 -40.85 26.40
C THR A 441 38.32 -39.75 25.47
N SER A 442 37.16 -39.17 25.79
CA SER A 442 36.54 -38.11 24.98
C SER A 442 37.08 -36.73 25.35
N SER A 443 37.30 -35.89 24.33
CA SER A 443 37.65 -34.49 24.51
C SER A 443 36.49 -33.65 25.03
N ALA A 444 36.79 -32.41 25.46
CA ALA A 444 35.77 -31.38 25.53
C ALA A 444 35.14 -31.15 24.15
N ALA A 445 33.85 -30.84 24.11
CA ALA A 445 33.12 -30.58 22.88
C ALA A 445 33.51 -29.21 22.29
N GLN A 446 33.72 -29.15 20.98
CA GLN A 446 33.80 -27.91 20.21
C GLN A 446 32.53 -27.73 19.38
N THR A 447 32.14 -26.49 19.13
CA THR A 447 30.85 -26.17 18.50
C THR A 447 31.02 -25.67 17.07
N VAL A 448 30.17 -26.16 16.17
CA VAL A 448 29.92 -25.62 14.83
C VAL A 448 28.51 -25.05 14.81
N THR A 449 28.33 -23.84 14.30
CA THR A 449 27.02 -23.25 14.06
C THR A 449 26.60 -23.50 12.62
N VAL A 450 25.38 -24.02 12.43
CA VAL A 450 24.71 -24.10 11.13
C VAL A 450 23.71 -22.96 11.05
N SER A 451 23.79 -22.13 10.01
CA SER A 451 22.89 -21.00 9.80
C SER A 451 22.18 -21.11 8.46
N ASN A 452 20.86 -20.90 8.47
CA ASN A 452 20.06 -20.77 7.26
C ASN A 452 20.19 -19.32 6.73
N THR A 453 21.02 -19.15 5.70
CA THR A 453 21.28 -17.87 5.04
C THR A 453 20.32 -17.61 3.87
N GLY A 454 19.43 -18.55 3.56
CA GLY A 454 18.44 -18.44 2.51
C GLY A 454 17.15 -17.74 2.95
N SER A 455 16.22 -17.65 1.99
CA SER A 455 14.89 -17.07 2.19
C SER A 455 13.78 -18.11 2.33
N ALA A 456 14.09 -19.41 2.18
CA ALA A 456 13.21 -20.53 2.50
C ALA A 456 13.78 -21.40 3.63
N ALA A 457 12.94 -22.29 4.17
CA ALA A 457 13.34 -23.21 5.24
C ALA A 457 14.42 -24.20 4.76
N LEU A 458 15.52 -24.26 5.51
CA LEU A 458 16.58 -25.23 5.32
C LEU A 458 16.18 -26.53 5.98
N THR A 459 15.89 -27.56 5.20
CA THR A 459 15.56 -28.90 5.71
C THR A 459 16.84 -29.69 5.90
N ILE A 460 17.10 -30.15 7.12
CA ILE A 460 18.30 -30.92 7.48
C ILE A 460 17.91 -32.40 7.54
N THR A 461 18.51 -33.19 6.65
CA THR A 461 18.21 -34.62 6.51
C THR A 461 19.09 -35.46 7.44
N SER A 462 20.37 -35.14 7.56
CA SER A 462 21.29 -35.86 8.46
C SER A 462 22.51 -35.05 8.85
N ILE A 463 23.01 -35.28 10.06
CA ILE A 463 24.28 -34.73 10.57
C ILE A 463 25.14 -35.90 11.03
N VAL A 464 26.29 -36.11 10.39
CA VAL A 464 27.16 -37.27 10.66
C VAL A 464 28.62 -36.82 10.77
N ALA A 465 29.31 -37.29 11.80
CA ALA A 465 30.77 -37.17 11.93
C ALA A 465 31.45 -38.50 11.58
N SER A 466 32.63 -38.44 10.95
CA SER A 466 33.41 -39.61 10.54
C SER A 466 34.69 -39.78 11.37
N GLY A 467 35.27 -40.99 11.35
CA GLY A 467 36.50 -41.31 12.07
C GLY A 467 36.27 -41.46 13.58
N ASP A 468 37.19 -40.90 14.37
CA ASP A 468 37.15 -40.93 15.84
C ASP A 468 36.30 -39.78 16.43
N PHE A 469 35.53 -39.10 15.59
CA PHE A 469 34.73 -37.96 15.97
C PHE A 469 33.26 -38.36 16.13
N ALA A 470 32.62 -37.82 17.16
CA ALA A 470 31.18 -37.96 17.39
C ALA A 470 30.53 -36.58 17.39
N ALA A 471 29.28 -36.50 16.94
CA ALA A 471 28.50 -35.26 16.89
C ALA A 471 27.14 -35.44 17.56
N SER A 472 26.75 -34.44 18.36
CA SER A 472 25.39 -34.21 18.86
C SER A 472 24.97 -32.81 18.47
N ASN A 473 23.67 -32.54 18.32
CA ASN A 473 23.23 -31.24 17.82
C ASN A 473 21.88 -30.81 18.39
N THR A 474 21.58 -29.52 18.24
CA THR A 474 20.27 -28.91 18.53
C THR A 474 19.49 -28.60 17.25
N CYS A 475 19.99 -29.08 16.11
CA CYS A 475 19.41 -28.86 14.79
C CYS A 475 18.24 -29.82 14.62
N GLY A 476 17.01 -29.32 14.77
CA GLY A 476 15.82 -30.06 14.37
C GLY A 476 15.83 -30.40 12.88
N GLY A 477 14.75 -31.01 12.37
CA GLY A 477 14.66 -31.37 10.94
C GLY A 477 14.57 -30.17 9.97
N SER A 478 14.37 -28.95 10.47
CA SER A 478 14.27 -27.75 9.64
C SER A 478 14.67 -26.48 10.41
N LEU A 479 15.33 -25.55 9.72
CA LEU A 479 15.62 -24.19 10.20
C LEU A 479 14.86 -23.17 9.35
N ALA A 480 14.09 -22.29 9.99
CA ALA A 480 13.47 -21.15 9.31
C ALA A 480 14.54 -20.22 8.70
N ALA A 481 14.16 -19.40 7.71
CA ALA A 481 15.05 -18.39 7.13
C ALA A 481 15.63 -17.49 8.23
N GLY A 482 16.95 -17.27 8.22
CA GLY A 482 17.68 -16.54 9.26
C GLY A 482 17.89 -17.29 10.58
N GLY A 483 17.31 -18.49 10.73
CA GLY A 483 17.51 -19.34 11.90
C GLY A 483 18.90 -19.98 11.94
N ASN A 484 19.32 -20.41 13.12
CA ASN A 484 20.56 -21.15 13.32
C ASN A 484 20.41 -22.24 14.38
N CYS A 485 21.35 -23.18 14.41
CA CYS A 485 21.49 -24.21 15.42
C CYS A 485 22.97 -24.57 15.62
N SER A 486 23.25 -25.36 16.66
CA SER A 486 24.61 -25.72 17.04
C SER A 486 24.82 -27.23 16.97
N ILE A 487 25.98 -27.63 16.48
CA ILE A 487 26.49 -29.00 16.48
C ILE A 487 27.70 -29.04 17.40
N SER A 488 27.64 -29.87 18.44
CA SER A 488 28.75 -30.16 19.36
C SER A 488 29.49 -31.40 18.89
N VAL A 489 30.80 -31.28 18.67
CA VAL A 489 31.69 -32.33 18.16
C VAL A 489 32.74 -32.67 19.21
N THR A 490 32.98 -33.95 19.44
CA THR A 490 34.02 -34.48 20.35
C THR A 490 34.94 -35.45 19.63
N LEU A 491 36.21 -35.51 20.03
CA LEU A 491 37.17 -36.51 19.58
C LEU A 491 37.36 -37.58 20.68
N THR A 492 37.26 -38.86 20.32
CA THR A 492 37.61 -40.00 21.18
C THR A 492 38.61 -40.89 20.44
N PRO A 493 39.93 -40.63 20.56
CA PRO A 493 40.91 -41.29 19.72
C PRO A 493 41.03 -42.77 20.08
N THR A 494 41.01 -43.64 19.08
CA THR A 494 41.14 -45.11 19.22
C THR A 494 42.59 -45.58 19.14
N ALA A 495 43.50 -44.74 18.65
CA ALA A 495 44.94 -44.98 18.58
C ALA A 495 45.72 -43.68 18.72
N SER A 496 47.01 -43.78 19.06
CA SER A 496 47.92 -42.63 19.11
C SER A 496 48.23 -42.07 17.72
N GLY A 497 48.55 -40.78 17.64
CA GLY A 497 48.88 -40.08 16.39
C GLY A 497 47.74 -39.19 15.86
N THR A 498 47.93 -38.57 14.70
CA THR A 498 46.94 -37.67 14.10
C THR A 498 45.68 -38.43 13.68
N ARG A 499 44.52 -37.92 14.08
CA ARG A 499 43.20 -38.40 13.72
C ARG A 499 42.52 -37.36 12.85
N THR A 500 42.05 -37.77 11.68
CA THR A 500 41.34 -36.91 10.74
C THR A 500 39.93 -37.42 10.51
N GLY A 501 39.02 -36.51 10.18
CA GLY A 501 37.62 -36.82 9.91
C GLY A 501 36.90 -35.61 9.32
N SER A 502 35.60 -35.75 9.15
CA SER A 502 34.73 -34.69 8.64
C SER A 502 33.38 -34.73 9.33
N LEU A 503 32.81 -33.57 9.61
CA LEU A 503 31.39 -33.41 9.92
C LEU A 503 30.66 -33.07 8.62
N SER A 504 29.61 -33.83 8.29
CA SER A 504 28.78 -33.64 7.10
C SER A 504 27.34 -33.36 7.50
N VAL A 505 26.81 -32.22 7.03
CA VAL A 505 25.41 -31.79 7.20
C VAL A 505 24.72 -31.90 5.86
N THR A 506 23.85 -32.90 5.70
CA THR A 506 23.06 -33.10 4.48
C THR A 506 21.76 -32.33 4.59
N ASP A 507 21.55 -31.38 3.71
CA ASP A 507 20.39 -30.49 3.66
C ASP A 507 19.86 -30.29 2.23
N ASN A 508 18.82 -29.46 2.07
CA ASN A 508 18.20 -29.15 0.77
C ASN A 508 18.74 -27.86 0.10
N ALA A 509 19.79 -27.23 0.64
CA ALA A 509 20.41 -26.07 0.00
C ALA A 509 21.41 -26.48 -1.08
N THR A 510 21.69 -25.55 -1.99
CA THR A 510 22.73 -25.72 -3.01
C THR A 510 24.08 -25.95 -2.34
N GLY A 511 24.83 -26.95 -2.82
CA GLY A 511 26.13 -27.32 -2.24
C GLY A 511 26.07 -28.32 -1.09
N SER A 512 24.89 -28.87 -0.78
CA SER A 512 24.73 -29.97 0.16
C SER A 512 25.48 -31.25 -0.30
N PRO A 513 26.14 -31.98 0.63
CA PRO A 513 26.23 -31.69 2.06
C PRO A 513 27.27 -30.62 2.40
N GLN A 514 27.00 -29.81 3.43
CA GLN A 514 27.97 -28.88 4.00
C GLN A 514 28.98 -29.65 4.86
N THR A 515 30.28 -29.41 4.64
CA THR A 515 31.35 -30.16 5.31
C THR A 515 32.24 -29.28 6.18
N VAL A 516 32.58 -29.77 7.37
CA VAL A 516 33.59 -29.18 8.27
C VAL A 516 34.73 -30.19 8.47
N SER A 517 35.97 -29.75 8.24
CA SER A 517 37.17 -30.59 8.41
C SER A 517 37.51 -30.77 9.89
N LEU A 518 37.75 -32.01 10.32
CA LEU A 518 38.08 -32.33 11.71
C LEU A 518 39.48 -32.91 11.79
N THR A 519 40.30 -32.40 12.71
CA THR A 519 41.63 -32.95 13.01
C THR A 519 41.90 -32.95 14.51
N GLY A 520 42.68 -33.90 14.99
CA GLY A 520 43.22 -33.89 16.34
C GLY A 520 44.27 -34.97 16.55
N THR A 521 44.72 -35.17 17.79
CA THR A 521 45.82 -36.09 18.10
C THR A 521 45.46 -37.02 19.25
N GLY A 522 45.60 -38.33 19.03
CA GLY A 522 45.56 -39.34 20.09
C GLY A 522 46.90 -39.45 20.80
N SER A 523 46.91 -39.49 22.14
CA SER A 523 48.10 -39.73 22.96
C SER A 523 47.96 -41.02 23.76
N SER A 524 48.96 -41.89 23.72
CA SER A 524 48.99 -43.13 24.53
C SER A 524 49.42 -42.89 25.98
N THR A 525 49.90 -41.69 26.31
CA THR A 525 50.28 -41.27 27.66
C THR A 525 49.34 -40.18 28.15
N ALA A 526 48.88 -40.30 29.40
CA ALA A 526 48.19 -39.22 30.09
C ALA A 526 49.11 -37.98 30.17
N ALA A 527 48.54 -36.79 30.04
CA ALA A 527 49.30 -35.55 30.16
C ALA A 527 49.89 -35.42 31.57
N ASP A 528 51.22 -35.35 31.67
CA ASP A 528 51.97 -35.19 32.92
C ASP A 528 53.27 -34.40 32.70
N PHE A 529 54.03 -34.04 33.73
CA PHE A 529 55.31 -33.35 33.61
C PHE A 529 56.38 -34.00 34.48
N SER A 530 57.66 -33.73 34.18
CA SER A 530 58.78 -34.11 35.04
C SER A 530 59.65 -32.92 35.40
N LEU A 531 60.34 -33.00 36.54
CA LEU A 531 61.25 -31.97 37.04
C LEU A 531 62.69 -32.45 37.00
N SER A 532 63.60 -31.60 36.55
CA SER A 532 65.04 -31.83 36.60
C SER A 532 65.79 -30.55 36.95
N VAL A 533 66.87 -30.65 37.74
CA VAL A 533 67.68 -29.51 38.16
C VAL A 533 69.13 -29.66 37.69
N SER A 534 69.76 -28.56 37.28
CA SER A 534 71.18 -28.52 36.90
C SER A 534 71.87 -27.24 37.39
N PRO A 535 73.04 -27.33 38.06
CA PRO A 535 73.68 -28.55 38.56
C PRO A 535 72.86 -29.22 39.70
N THR A 536 73.11 -30.51 40.01
CA THR A 536 72.38 -31.24 41.08
C THR A 536 72.97 -31.02 42.49
N SER A 537 74.11 -30.33 42.57
CA SER A 537 74.71 -29.89 43.83
C SER A 537 75.52 -28.62 43.64
N GLY A 538 75.71 -27.85 44.73
CA GLY A 538 76.61 -26.70 44.75
C GLY A 538 77.27 -26.51 46.11
N THR A 539 78.42 -25.83 46.11
CA THR A 539 79.15 -25.50 47.33
C THR A 539 79.34 -23.99 47.41
N ILE A 540 78.95 -23.38 48.52
CA ILE A 540 79.09 -21.94 48.77
C ILE A 540 79.65 -21.68 50.16
N THR A 541 80.26 -20.52 50.37
CA THR A 541 80.66 -20.07 51.70
C THR A 541 79.52 -19.28 52.35
N ALA A 542 79.36 -19.37 53.67
CA ALA A 542 78.36 -18.59 54.39
C ALA A 542 78.44 -17.07 54.04
N GLY A 543 77.35 -16.50 53.51
CA GLY A 543 77.30 -15.13 53.01
C GLY A 543 77.25 -14.99 51.48
N GLN A 544 77.43 -16.09 50.74
CA GLN A 544 77.35 -16.12 49.27
C GLN A 544 76.00 -16.68 48.77
N SER A 545 75.79 -16.54 47.46
CA SER A 545 74.61 -17.07 46.75
C SER A 545 75.00 -18.10 45.68
N ALA A 546 74.10 -19.05 45.43
CA ALA A 546 74.18 -20.01 44.32
C ALA A 546 72.94 -19.96 43.46
N THR A 547 73.09 -20.24 42.16
CA THR A 547 71.99 -20.34 41.22
C THR A 547 71.92 -21.72 40.57
N PHE A 548 70.69 -22.22 40.39
CA PHE A 548 70.40 -23.49 39.72
C PHE A 548 69.31 -23.29 38.68
N THR A 549 69.33 -24.09 37.62
CA THR A 549 68.26 -24.09 36.60
C THR A 549 67.33 -25.27 36.86
N LEU A 550 66.05 -24.99 37.10
CA LEU A 550 64.98 -25.98 37.16
C LEU A 550 64.31 -26.07 35.80
N SER A 551 64.24 -27.28 35.23
CA SER A 551 63.52 -27.55 33.98
C SER A 551 62.27 -28.38 34.26
N VAL A 552 61.15 -27.94 33.71
CA VAL A 552 59.85 -28.61 33.72
C VAL A 552 59.60 -29.16 32.33
N THR A 553 59.73 -30.48 32.16
CA THR A 553 59.60 -31.14 30.86
C THR A 553 58.20 -31.73 30.71
N PRO A 554 57.40 -31.32 29.70
CA PRO A 554 56.08 -31.89 29.49
C PRO A 554 56.14 -33.30 28.93
N SER A 555 55.17 -34.13 29.30
CA SER A 555 54.94 -35.48 28.77
C SER A 555 53.46 -35.66 28.44
N GLY A 556 53.13 -36.50 27.46
CA GLY A 556 51.74 -36.69 27.03
C GLY A 556 51.04 -35.42 26.51
N GLY A 557 51.80 -34.39 26.11
CA GLY A 557 51.26 -33.11 25.64
C GLY A 557 50.90 -32.11 26.74
N PHE A 558 51.36 -32.31 27.97
CA PHE A 558 51.06 -31.43 29.11
C PHE A 558 51.38 -29.95 28.84
N ASN A 559 50.36 -29.10 28.92
CA ASN A 559 50.47 -27.66 28.62
C ASN A 559 49.82 -26.76 29.70
N GLN A 560 49.63 -27.30 30.91
CA GLN A 560 49.01 -26.57 32.02
C GLN A 560 50.08 -25.88 32.87
N THR A 561 49.68 -24.85 33.63
CA THR A 561 50.60 -24.11 34.52
C THR A 561 51.06 -24.99 35.68
N VAL A 562 52.38 -25.00 35.93
CA VAL A 562 53.02 -25.66 37.06
C VAL A 562 53.52 -24.60 38.04
N SER A 563 52.94 -24.57 39.23
CA SER A 563 53.38 -23.73 40.35
C SER A 563 54.60 -24.36 41.02
N LEU A 564 55.66 -23.58 41.20
CA LEU A 564 56.96 -24.05 41.68
C LEU A 564 57.23 -23.55 43.11
N SER A 565 57.70 -24.43 43.98
CA SER A 565 58.07 -24.10 45.36
C SER A 565 59.40 -24.73 45.76
N CYS A 566 60.08 -24.11 46.72
CA CYS A 566 61.35 -24.58 47.26
C CYS A 566 61.25 -24.73 48.77
N GLY A 567 61.54 -25.93 49.27
CA GLY A 567 61.61 -26.24 50.71
C GLY A 567 63.01 -26.72 51.12
N GLY A 568 63.30 -26.66 52.42
CA GLY A 568 64.57 -27.16 52.98
C GLY A 568 65.73 -26.16 52.94
N ALA A 569 65.45 -24.86 52.84
CA ALA A 569 66.48 -23.82 52.92
C ALA A 569 67.19 -23.84 54.29
N PRO A 570 68.51 -23.61 54.33
CA PRO A 570 69.27 -23.62 55.58
C PRO A 570 68.84 -22.49 56.52
N GLN A 571 69.07 -22.64 57.83
CA GLN A 571 68.80 -21.57 58.79
C GLN A 571 69.56 -20.29 58.42
N ALA A 572 68.86 -19.16 58.42
CA ALA A 572 69.37 -17.87 57.92
C ALA A 572 69.78 -17.88 56.42
N GLY A 573 69.17 -18.73 55.60
CA GLY A 573 69.22 -18.67 54.14
C GLY A 573 67.83 -18.60 53.51
N THR A 574 67.75 -18.11 52.27
CA THR A 574 66.52 -18.05 51.49
C THR A 574 66.64 -18.84 50.20
N CYS A 575 65.54 -19.45 49.76
CA CYS A 575 65.42 -20.09 48.44
C CYS A 575 64.27 -19.43 47.67
N ALA A 576 64.60 -18.79 46.56
CA ALA A 576 63.64 -18.12 45.68
C ALA A 576 63.64 -18.77 44.30
N ILE A 577 62.46 -18.95 43.70
CA ILE A 577 62.30 -19.44 42.32
C ILE A 577 61.71 -18.31 41.49
N SER A 578 62.32 -18.01 40.33
CA SER A 578 61.84 -17.00 39.39
C SER A 578 61.89 -17.52 37.94
N PRO A 579 60.76 -17.55 37.21
CA PRO A 579 59.40 -17.26 37.68
C PRO A 579 58.87 -18.33 38.65
N GLY A 580 57.94 -17.96 39.55
CA GLY A 580 57.35 -18.87 40.54
C GLY A 580 56.35 -19.89 39.95
N ALA A 581 56.04 -19.80 38.66
CA ALA A 581 55.28 -20.79 37.92
C ALA A 581 55.71 -20.75 36.44
N VAL A 582 55.61 -21.89 35.75
CA VAL A 582 55.89 -22.01 34.32
C VAL A 582 54.80 -22.82 33.62
N THR A 583 54.53 -22.53 32.35
CA THR A 583 53.53 -23.24 31.54
C THR A 583 54.24 -23.85 30.33
N PRO A 584 54.55 -25.17 30.35
CA PRO A 584 55.08 -25.87 29.19
C PRO A 584 54.15 -25.77 27.97
N ASN A 585 54.71 -25.84 26.76
CA ASN A 585 53.94 -25.76 25.52
C ASN A 585 53.50 -27.13 24.97
N GLY A 586 53.60 -28.19 25.78
CA GLY A 586 53.29 -29.57 25.41
C GLY A 586 54.41 -30.34 24.70
N SER A 587 55.52 -29.69 24.32
CA SER A 587 56.60 -30.34 23.55
C SER A 587 58.02 -30.02 24.05
N SER A 588 58.27 -28.81 24.56
CA SER A 588 59.57 -28.36 25.03
C SER A 588 59.56 -28.05 26.52
N ALA A 589 60.70 -28.29 27.19
CA ALA A 589 60.85 -27.97 28.60
C ALA A 589 60.81 -26.45 28.84
N SER A 590 60.13 -26.04 29.91
CA SER A 590 60.17 -24.66 30.42
C SER A 590 61.10 -24.56 31.62
N THR A 591 61.85 -23.46 31.73
CA THR A 591 62.89 -23.31 32.75
C THR A 591 62.59 -22.20 33.74
N ALA A 592 62.93 -22.40 35.01
CA ALA A 592 62.94 -21.39 36.06
C ALA A 592 64.30 -21.35 36.77
N THR A 593 64.69 -20.17 37.25
CA THR A 593 65.94 -19.97 37.98
C THR A 593 65.69 -20.06 39.48
N ILE A 594 66.46 -20.89 40.15
CA ILE A 594 66.50 -20.98 41.61
C ILE A 594 67.67 -20.14 42.11
N SER A 595 67.41 -19.21 43.02
CA SER A 595 68.40 -18.37 43.68
C SER A 595 68.43 -18.69 45.17
N LEU A 596 69.58 -19.18 45.64
CA LEU A 596 69.86 -19.46 47.05
C LEU A 596 70.77 -18.38 47.61
N THR A 597 70.47 -17.86 48.80
CA THR A 597 71.29 -16.85 49.49
C THR A 597 71.52 -17.27 50.94
N THR A 598 72.76 -17.18 51.42
CA THR A 598 73.15 -17.51 52.82
C THR A 598 73.66 -16.27 53.57
N THR A 599 73.67 -16.32 54.90
CA THR A 599 74.10 -15.20 55.78
C THR A 599 75.47 -15.46 56.40
N ALA A 600 76.37 -14.47 56.39
CA ALA A 600 77.72 -14.54 56.95
C ALA A 600 77.74 -14.58 58.50
N ARG A 601 78.83 -15.09 59.12
CA ARG A 601 79.05 -15.10 60.58
C ARG A 601 79.83 -13.86 61.06
N GLY A 602 79.49 -13.31 62.23
CA GLY A 602 80.22 -12.17 62.85
C GLY A 602 81.30 -12.59 63.87
N MET A 603 82.43 -11.84 63.96
CA MET A 603 83.55 -12.08 64.91
C MET A 603 83.50 -11.17 66.16
N VAL A 604 84.03 -11.64 67.31
CA VAL A 604 84.18 -10.89 68.58
C VAL A 604 85.66 -10.80 68.99
N VAL A 605 86.13 -9.63 69.45
CA VAL A 605 87.46 -9.38 70.05
C VAL A 605 87.28 -8.92 71.52
N PRO A 606 88.04 -9.43 72.52
CA PRO A 606 87.86 -9.08 73.94
C PRO A 606 88.86 -8.00 74.45
N GLY A 607 88.47 -7.22 75.46
CA GLY A 607 89.41 -6.56 76.40
C GLY A 607 89.22 -5.08 76.76
N GLN A 608 88.18 -4.76 77.53
CA GLN A 608 88.15 -4.03 78.83
C GLN A 608 89.10 -2.82 79.15
N TRP A 609 88.53 -1.82 79.86
CA TRP A 609 89.09 -0.81 80.84
C TRP A 609 89.03 0.70 80.46
N PRO A 610 88.83 1.64 81.43
CA PRO A 610 87.58 2.40 81.51
C PRO A 610 87.65 3.92 81.81
N ARG A 611 86.49 4.58 81.58
CA ARG A 611 85.98 5.85 82.16
C ARG A 611 86.86 7.09 81.83
N TRP A 612 86.31 8.29 81.61
CA TRP A 612 85.70 9.16 82.61
C TRP A 612 84.94 10.34 81.93
N ILE A 613 83.68 10.55 82.37
CA ILE A 613 83.06 11.82 82.81
C ILE A 613 83.15 13.05 81.85
N SER A 614 82.12 13.35 81.04
CA SER A 614 80.95 14.24 81.27
C SER A 614 81.11 15.63 80.59
N PRO A 615 80.08 16.50 80.62
CA PRO A 615 78.84 16.65 79.80
C PRO A 615 79.05 17.82 78.79
N PRO A 616 78.11 18.65 78.26
CA PRO A 616 76.65 18.79 78.39
C PRO A 616 75.90 19.12 77.07
N LEU A 617 74.59 19.43 77.15
CA LEU A 617 73.74 20.26 76.23
C LEU A 617 73.72 19.86 74.74
N GLY A 618 72.58 19.53 74.11
CA GLY A 618 71.29 20.22 74.16
C GLY A 618 70.91 20.54 72.71
N ASP A 619 69.89 19.86 72.20
CA ASP A 619 69.06 20.09 71.01
C ASP A 619 69.68 20.71 69.75
N GLN A 620 69.59 20.00 68.63
CA GLN A 620 68.70 20.37 67.52
C GLN A 620 68.66 19.24 66.48
N MET A 621 67.44 18.99 65.98
CA MET A 621 67.12 18.41 64.67
C MET A 621 67.85 19.18 63.54
N GLU A 622 67.54 18.89 62.27
CA GLU A 622 67.84 19.75 61.10
C GLU A 622 68.97 19.31 60.14
N LEU A 623 69.34 18.02 60.06
CA LEU A 623 70.07 17.52 58.86
C LEU A 623 69.12 17.05 57.75
N THR A 624 67.90 16.63 58.09
CA THR A 624 66.88 16.20 57.12
C THR A 624 66.20 17.37 56.40
N LYS A 625 66.08 18.57 57.01
CA LYS A 625 65.50 19.74 56.31
C LYS A 625 66.48 20.46 55.37
N ILE A 626 67.79 20.36 55.61
CA ILE A 626 68.83 20.91 54.70
C ILE A 626 68.85 20.12 53.38
N LEU A 627 68.69 18.80 53.43
CA LEU A 627 68.66 17.94 52.23
C LEU A 627 67.39 18.16 51.37
N TRP A 628 66.24 18.44 52.00
CA TRP A 628 65.01 18.81 51.27
C TRP A 628 65.04 20.23 50.70
N LEU A 629 65.76 21.17 51.35
CA LEU A 629 65.95 22.53 50.84
C LEU A 629 66.83 22.58 49.58
N ILE A 630 67.88 21.74 49.52
CA ILE A 630 68.78 21.64 48.36
C ILE A 630 68.05 21.03 47.15
N ALA A 631 67.17 20.05 47.35
CA ALA A 631 66.35 19.46 46.29
C ALA A 631 65.28 20.44 45.76
N ALA A 632 64.66 21.23 46.63
CA ALA A 632 63.67 22.24 46.23
C ALA A 632 64.29 23.41 45.44
N LEU A 633 65.50 23.85 45.81
CA LEU A 633 66.25 24.89 45.08
C LEU A 633 66.73 24.41 43.70
N ALA A 634 67.09 23.12 43.57
CA ALA A 634 67.45 22.52 42.28
C ALA A 634 66.25 22.41 41.32
N LEU A 635 65.03 22.22 41.85
CA LEU A 635 63.79 22.18 41.06
C LEU A 635 63.35 23.58 40.60
N LEU A 636 63.50 24.61 41.45
CA LEU A 636 63.18 26.02 41.14
C LEU A 636 64.12 26.64 40.08
N ALA A 637 65.38 26.20 40.01
CA ALA A 637 66.33 26.66 39.00
C ALA A 637 65.96 26.26 37.55
N THR A 638 65.10 25.24 37.37
CA THR A 638 64.64 24.79 36.04
C THR A 638 63.46 25.59 35.48
N ILE A 639 62.83 26.46 36.29
CA ILE A 639 61.64 27.24 35.92
C ILE A 639 62.00 28.67 35.43
N VAL A 640 63.21 29.18 35.70
CA VAL A 640 63.54 30.61 35.47
C VAL A 640 64.38 30.91 34.22
N VAL A 641 65.14 29.97 33.63
CA VAL A 641 66.00 30.32 32.49
C VAL A 641 65.76 29.40 31.30
N GLY A 642 65.13 29.99 30.29
CA GLY A 642 64.63 29.32 29.10
C GLY A 642 65.70 28.74 28.19
N ARG A 643 65.24 27.72 27.44
CA ARG A 643 65.80 27.23 26.16
C ARG A 643 67.31 26.98 26.17
N ARG A 644 67.73 25.75 26.46
CA ARG A 644 68.60 24.98 25.54
C ARG A 644 68.71 23.51 25.91
N ARG A 645 68.72 22.72 24.85
CA ARG A 645 68.46 21.28 24.74
C ARG A 645 69.70 20.46 25.18
N GLN A 646 70.23 20.67 26.39
CA GLN A 646 71.31 19.82 26.98
C GLN A 646 71.22 19.58 28.51
N VAL A 647 70.20 20.12 29.21
CA VAL A 647 70.02 19.91 30.67
C VAL A 647 69.33 18.57 31.03
N ARG A 648 68.88 17.81 30.02
CA ARG A 648 68.11 16.56 30.23
C ARG A 648 68.96 15.29 30.40
N LEU A 649 70.29 15.33 30.26
CA LEU A 649 71.14 14.13 30.45
C LEU A 649 71.81 14.05 31.83
N THR A 650 71.93 15.15 32.58
CA THR A 650 72.63 15.16 33.89
C THR A 650 71.68 15.06 35.10
N LEU A 651 70.40 15.43 34.97
CA LEU A 651 69.39 15.17 36.01
C LEU A 651 68.97 13.70 36.11
N GLY A 652 69.15 12.90 35.05
CA GLY A 652 68.89 11.46 35.07
C GLY A 652 69.92 10.65 35.87
N LEU A 653 71.13 11.19 36.09
CA LEU A 653 72.19 10.51 36.84
C LEU A 653 72.19 10.85 38.34
N ALA A 654 71.74 12.06 38.72
CA ALA A 654 71.68 12.48 40.13
C ALA A 654 70.49 11.86 40.88
N MET A 655 69.37 11.58 40.20
CA MET A 655 68.22 10.88 40.78
C MET A 655 68.47 9.36 40.98
N LEU A 656 69.48 8.80 40.30
CA LEU A 656 69.89 7.40 40.43
C LEU A 656 70.85 7.15 41.61
N MET A 657 71.51 8.20 42.15
CA MET A 657 72.43 8.10 43.29
C MET A 657 71.79 8.38 44.65
N VAL A 658 70.56 8.90 44.70
CA VAL A 658 69.80 9.15 45.96
C VAL A 658 68.93 7.95 46.38
N VAL A 659 68.62 7.01 45.47
CA VAL A 659 67.84 5.81 45.79
C VAL A 659 68.71 4.67 46.37
N LEU A 660 70.03 4.76 46.28
CA LEU A 660 70.97 3.71 46.72
C LEU A 660 71.65 4.00 48.09
N GLY A 661 71.17 4.98 48.85
CA GLY A 661 71.89 5.51 50.03
C GLY A 661 71.11 5.66 51.33
N ALA A 662 70.02 4.92 51.56
CA ALA A 662 69.33 4.94 52.86
C ALA A 662 68.59 3.62 53.14
N GLY A 663 69.34 2.59 53.49
CA GLY A 663 68.78 1.29 53.84
C GLY A 663 69.71 0.37 54.62
N CYS A 664 70.50 0.92 55.56
CA CYS A 664 71.00 0.22 56.76
C CYS A 664 71.85 1.17 57.64
N THR A 665 71.25 1.81 58.65
CA THR A 665 71.95 2.16 59.91
C THR A 665 70.96 2.13 61.08
N GLY A 666 70.52 0.94 61.45
CA GLY A 666 70.00 0.70 62.80
C GLY A 666 71.18 0.42 63.73
N VAL A 667 71.51 1.37 64.60
CA VAL A 667 72.42 1.15 65.73
C VAL A 667 71.70 0.25 66.74
N VAL A 668 72.32 -0.88 67.07
CA VAL A 668 71.82 -1.89 68.00
C VAL A 668 71.84 -1.33 69.43
N LYS A 669 70.65 -1.19 70.05
CA LYS A 669 70.52 -1.33 71.50
C LYS A 669 70.71 -2.82 71.80
N SER A 670 71.82 -3.14 72.49
CA SER A 670 72.14 -4.48 72.97
C SER A 670 70.99 -5.02 73.82
N THR A 671 70.20 -5.90 73.21
CA THR A 671 69.57 -7.03 73.88
C THR A 671 70.29 -8.26 73.31
N THR A 672 70.97 -8.98 74.20
CA THR A 672 71.75 -10.18 73.90
C THR A 672 70.91 -11.25 73.21
N THR A 673 71.12 -11.48 71.91
CA THR A 673 71.01 -12.80 71.26
C THR A 673 71.96 -12.87 70.06
N SER A 674 72.72 -13.95 69.99
CA SER A 674 73.73 -14.27 68.97
C SER A 674 73.11 -14.54 67.60
N GLY A 675 73.47 -13.76 66.57
CA GLY A 675 73.15 -14.09 65.18
C GLY A 675 74.15 -15.13 64.65
N ALA A 676 73.82 -16.41 64.74
CA ALA A 676 74.56 -17.45 64.03
C ALA A 676 74.32 -17.26 62.51
N GLY A 677 75.35 -16.92 61.75
CA GLY A 677 75.31 -17.02 60.29
C GLY A 677 74.95 -18.45 59.84
N THR A 678 74.64 -18.65 58.56
CA THR A 678 74.21 -19.96 58.05
C THR A 678 75.19 -21.06 58.50
N PRO A 679 74.73 -22.10 59.21
CA PRO A 679 75.64 -23.13 59.72
C PRO A 679 76.39 -23.84 58.58
N VAL A 680 77.60 -24.32 58.90
CA VAL A 680 78.35 -25.17 57.97
C VAL A 680 77.64 -26.53 57.93
N GLY A 681 77.40 -27.05 56.74
CA GLY A 681 76.68 -28.30 56.59
C GLY A 681 76.19 -28.52 55.17
N THR A 682 75.77 -29.75 54.90
CA THR A 682 75.10 -30.12 53.65
C THR A 682 73.60 -30.09 53.88
N TYR A 683 72.90 -29.32 53.05
CA TYR A 683 71.46 -29.13 53.08
C TYR A 683 70.84 -29.69 51.81
N THR A 684 69.82 -30.53 51.96
CA THR A 684 69.04 -31.04 50.84
C THR A 684 67.80 -30.17 50.66
N LEU A 685 67.76 -29.43 49.55
CA LEU A 685 66.61 -28.63 49.15
C LEU A 685 65.67 -29.49 48.32
N THR A 686 64.37 -29.39 48.59
CA THR A 686 63.32 -30.08 47.84
C THR A 686 62.55 -29.07 47.00
N LEU A 687 62.61 -29.23 45.69
CA LEU A 687 61.92 -28.40 44.72
C LEU A 687 60.66 -29.14 44.29
N THR A 688 59.49 -28.52 44.44
CA THR A 688 58.20 -29.15 44.12
C THR A 688 57.47 -28.36 43.06
N GLY A 689 56.97 -29.05 42.04
CA GLY A 689 56.09 -28.51 41.02
C GLY A 689 54.69 -29.10 41.19
N THR A 690 53.66 -28.26 41.15
CA THR A 690 52.25 -28.69 41.30
C THR A 690 51.38 -28.10 40.19
N SER A 691 50.48 -28.89 39.63
CA SER A 691 49.49 -28.44 38.64
C SER A 691 48.10 -29.03 38.92
N GLY A 692 47.07 -28.19 38.83
CA GLY A 692 45.68 -28.55 39.16
C GLY A 692 45.32 -28.35 40.64
N THR A 693 44.08 -28.66 41.01
CA THR A 693 43.54 -28.55 42.38
C THR A 693 42.83 -29.85 42.78
N GLY A 694 42.86 -30.21 44.06
CA GLY A 694 42.18 -31.40 44.60
C GLY A 694 42.89 -32.73 44.30
N SER A 695 42.14 -33.84 44.31
CA SER A 695 42.64 -35.23 44.19
C SER A 695 43.18 -35.60 42.79
N SER A 696 43.09 -34.70 41.82
CA SER A 696 43.61 -34.87 40.45
C SER A 696 44.85 -33.99 40.19
N ALA A 697 45.40 -33.35 41.23
CA ALA A 697 46.58 -32.50 41.11
C ALA A 697 47.84 -33.35 40.85
N LEU A 698 48.60 -32.99 39.83
CA LEU A 698 49.89 -33.58 39.53
C LEU A 698 50.96 -32.88 40.35
N ALA A 699 51.75 -33.65 41.10
CA ALA A 699 52.81 -33.13 41.95
C ALA A 699 54.08 -33.96 41.78
N HIS A 700 55.17 -33.30 41.40
CA HIS A 700 56.49 -33.92 41.23
C HIS A 700 57.53 -33.15 42.03
N SER A 701 58.58 -33.83 42.47
CA SER A 701 59.64 -33.24 43.29
C SER A 701 61.02 -33.63 42.79
N VAL A 702 62.00 -32.72 42.90
CA VAL A 702 63.42 -33.00 42.65
C VAL A 702 64.27 -32.35 43.73
N THR A 703 65.37 -32.99 44.13
CA THR A 703 66.25 -32.49 45.20
C THR A 703 67.56 -31.92 44.66
N VAL A 704 68.08 -30.88 45.32
CA VAL A 704 69.42 -30.33 45.06
C VAL A 704 70.19 -30.23 46.39
N ASN A 705 71.46 -30.65 46.39
CA ASN A 705 72.30 -30.63 47.59
C ASN A 705 73.18 -29.38 47.62
N LEU A 706 73.03 -28.57 48.66
CA LEU A 706 73.85 -27.38 48.90
C LEU A 706 74.81 -27.63 50.06
N THR A 707 76.11 -27.54 49.85
CA THR A 707 77.10 -27.54 50.93
C THR A 707 77.51 -26.11 51.26
N VAL A 708 77.33 -25.72 52.52
CA VAL A 708 77.78 -24.43 53.04
C VAL A 708 79.07 -24.65 53.81
N ASN A 709 80.16 -24.02 53.35
CA ASN A 709 81.49 -24.04 53.95
C ASN A 709 81.74 -22.84 54.88
#